data_AF-A0A9W7BB84-F1
#
_entry.id   AF-A0A9W7BB84-F1
#
_cell.length_a   1.000
_cell.length_b   1.000
_cell.length_c   1.000
_cell.angle_alpha   90.00
_cell.angle_beta   90.00
_cell.angle_gamma   90.00
#
_symmetry.space_group_name_H-M   'P 1'
#
loop_
_entity.id
_entity.type
_entity.pdbx_description
1 polymer ?
#
loop_
_entity_poly.entity_id
_entity_poly.type
_entity_poly.pdbx_seq_one_letter_code
_entity_poly.pdbx_strand_id
1 'polypeptide(L)'
;MAGKSSAPKSLSNLKGNIKTVQNKMENLGFLPKIEPVPWSTFIFLLVCVAVPPAGFTYAFSSMGKGIEWIEQHDEARENVTTMLTMAIGGIMSILYLLDFSYWTSALGRFIRVSSLILVATMMVLVILFKARSSPHGLILLYSLGTACWFIAMKHMFYNEVVFRNYVGWIAGPMFAASLFTSAIWIYWVQSDPDNEWDDEMSVQLSDRFRWYEELVEEDYTDNKLEACLGSDPDYPLKPCFAYNATTDDWFSDDCQRFCAKIYTGCAVSFFVWSTPLIISIVLLFFSFICAFLNPQSSGSAPSTFGKLFIMLLFGLWCTASLSGAGAGLTDSFASFFLGAGISISLICMATFGTKNLADMDTFQNMKSKYSWAEDHMKAVLISTSSPIIGMYMCVAMLNQAVRWSGIFPCTLKLDKSKNEHKMWVTKAAHAQIMNFKQWDHSKVYTWAIMWGLVYMIMQVFAAKFTVLFLSWMKKESSSMSFVAVTGIIVGVGMFLFLLPPIPGVPIYLTGGLMLPAVATGYGTAEDGSDGEAQFPGGIISAVAYTCMVGLILKLCACTLQQKAIGEPLGNRVWIRQLVSINSSTIRTMKLILKQEGLTVAKVAILVGGPDWPTSVLCGVMKLPLHQILIGTLPVFFLIVPTVLAGTFIWMSLLIDPETQQPIYTWAGTVSALFMVLAASVQSGSMVVAAYHLERAVSTRGDELSEIPIDQEVFGADNRNRARSLLYVQITQWDKVPYFWKKFLHFGVFSQVVSCYTTLAVKYSEPYTLTNTPDDLPGAWYTLLNGMGWMAMCFFFLAFFIWYQFRAWAYRRVDEWEKSGKPMPKVEDNAEQEAEGHNGRGTFLEKELSFLTPHSAPHQSITVGSGSNKVVPEELVVGKVVEGKEDEEGKKT
;
A
#
# COMPACT_ATOMS: atom_id res chain seq x y z
N MET A 1 -7.00 26.34 61.84
CA MET A 1 -6.12 26.94 60.79
C MET A 1 -6.22 26.05 59.56
N ALA A 2 -6.51 26.59 58.37
CA ALA A 2 -6.62 25.80 57.14
C ALA A 2 -6.23 26.66 55.93
N GLY A 3 -5.04 26.40 55.36
CA GLY A 3 -4.56 27.07 54.15
C GLY A 3 -4.86 26.23 52.91
N LYS A 4 -5.72 26.73 52.00
CA LYS A 4 -5.90 26.11 50.68
C LYS A 4 -4.69 26.45 49.80
N SER A 5 -3.88 25.45 49.47
CA SER A 5 -2.79 25.62 48.50
C SER A 5 -3.36 25.96 47.12
N SER A 6 -2.96 27.09 46.55
CA SER A 6 -3.37 27.53 45.22
C SER A 6 -2.45 26.93 44.16
N ALA A 7 -2.99 26.05 43.30
CA ALA A 7 -2.27 25.55 42.14
C ALA A 7 -1.83 26.71 41.22
N PRO A 8 -0.63 26.64 40.58
CA PRO A 8 -0.06 27.76 39.84
C PRO A 8 -0.85 28.09 38.57
N LYS A 9 -1.17 29.38 38.39
CA LYS A 9 -2.01 29.91 37.29
C LYS A 9 -1.48 29.64 35.87
N SER A 10 -0.19 29.33 35.71
CA SER A 10 0.39 28.95 34.41
C SER A 10 -0.22 27.66 33.85
N LEU A 11 -0.50 26.68 34.72
CA LEU A 11 -0.98 25.35 34.34
C LEU A 11 -2.46 25.35 33.91
N SER A 12 -3.26 26.30 34.43
CA SER A 12 -4.61 26.57 33.91
C SER A 12 -4.57 27.26 32.54
N ASN A 13 -3.67 28.23 32.34
CA ASN A 13 -3.54 28.94 31.07
C ASN A 13 -3.05 28.02 29.95
N LEU A 14 -2.09 27.13 30.24
CA LEU A 14 -1.62 26.12 29.29
C LEU A 14 -2.77 25.18 28.86
N LYS A 15 -3.60 24.71 29.80
CA LYS A 15 -4.79 23.90 29.49
C LYS A 15 -5.83 24.65 28.65
N GLY A 16 -6.02 25.95 28.88
CA GLY A 16 -6.90 26.80 28.08
C GLY A 16 -6.40 26.97 26.64
N ASN A 17 -5.10 27.24 26.46
CA ASN A 17 -4.48 27.36 25.15
C ASN A 17 -4.51 26.04 24.38
N ILE A 18 -4.16 24.92 25.02
CA ILE A 18 -4.21 23.58 24.38
C ILE A 18 -5.64 23.22 23.97
N LYS A 19 -6.66 23.45 24.81
CA LYS A 19 -8.06 23.26 24.40
C LYS A 19 -8.46 24.16 23.23
N THR A 20 -7.93 25.37 23.16
CA THR A 20 -8.21 26.29 22.04
C THR A 20 -7.56 25.83 20.74
N VAL A 21 -6.35 25.27 20.80
CA VAL A 21 -5.68 24.64 19.64
C VAL A 21 -6.38 23.35 19.22
N GLN A 22 -6.73 22.48 20.17
CA GLN A 22 -7.48 21.25 19.92
C GLN A 22 -8.83 21.54 19.26
N ASN A 23 -9.65 22.43 19.84
CA ASN A 23 -10.93 22.83 19.25
C ASN A 23 -10.75 23.45 17.84
N LYS A 24 -9.65 24.17 17.58
CA LYS A 24 -9.33 24.66 16.22
C LYS A 24 -8.97 23.52 15.27
N MET A 25 -8.15 22.55 15.69
CA MET A 25 -7.78 21.38 14.86
C MET A 25 -8.97 20.46 14.57
N GLU A 26 -9.86 20.26 15.54
CA GLU A 26 -11.12 19.52 15.36
C GLU A 26 -12.09 20.26 14.43
N ASN A 27 -12.22 21.59 14.55
CA ASN A 27 -13.04 22.41 13.65
C ASN A 27 -12.45 22.53 12.23
N LEU A 28 -11.12 22.48 12.09
CA LEU A 28 -10.43 22.35 10.79
C LEU A 28 -10.57 20.95 10.18
N GLY A 29 -11.10 19.96 10.92
CA GLY A 29 -11.31 18.60 10.45
C GLY A 29 -10.04 17.77 10.24
N PHE A 30 -8.88 18.29 10.65
CA PHE A 30 -7.56 17.67 10.44
C PHE A 30 -7.33 16.43 11.32
N LEU A 31 -8.06 16.33 12.43
CA LEU A 31 -8.10 15.17 13.30
C LEU A 31 -9.56 14.69 13.41
N PRO A 32 -9.81 13.36 13.44
CA PRO A 32 -11.14 12.85 13.75
C PRO A 32 -11.51 13.18 15.19
N LYS A 33 -12.81 13.12 15.52
CA LYS A 33 -13.29 13.28 16.90
C LYS A 33 -12.81 12.12 17.76
N ILE A 34 -11.69 12.33 18.45
CA ILE A 34 -11.16 11.43 19.47
C ILE A 34 -11.83 11.79 20.79
N GLU A 35 -12.48 10.83 21.45
CA GLU A 35 -12.95 11.01 22.83
C GLU A 35 -11.74 11.41 23.71
N PRO A 36 -11.81 12.52 24.47
CA PRO A 36 -10.63 13.10 25.10
C PRO A 36 -10.07 12.19 26.21
N VAL A 37 -9.09 11.38 25.82
CA VAL A 37 -8.35 10.47 26.69
C VAL A 37 -7.79 11.24 27.89
N PRO A 38 -7.94 10.74 29.13
CA PRO A 38 -7.37 11.41 30.30
C PRO A 38 -5.87 11.68 30.12
N TRP A 39 -5.41 12.89 30.47
CA TRP A 39 -4.01 13.29 30.22
C TRP A 39 -2.96 12.35 30.82
N SER A 40 -3.26 11.72 31.96
CA SER A 40 -2.44 10.66 32.55
C SER A 40 -2.33 9.43 31.65
N THR A 41 -3.46 8.94 31.12
CA THR A 41 -3.54 7.84 30.16
C THR A 41 -2.84 8.19 28.84
N PHE A 42 -3.02 9.42 28.33
CA PHE A 42 -2.34 9.89 27.12
C PHE A 42 -0.81 9.91 27.29
N ILE A 43 -0.31 10.47 28.40
CA ILE A 43 1.14 10.55 28.69
C ILE A 43 1.73 9.16 28.91
N PHE A 44 1.03 8.27 29.64
CA PHE A 44 1.47 6.88 29.82
C PHE A 44 1.55 6.13 28.49
N LEU A 45 0.50 6.23 27.65
CA LEU A 45 0.50 5.64 26.31
C LEU A 45 1.62 6.23 25.45
N LEU A 46 1.88 7.54 25.51
CA LEU A 46 2.98 8.19 24.79
C LEU A 46 4.35 7.62 25.18
N VAL A 47 4.61 7.43 26.48
CA VAL A 47 5.85 6.81 26.96
C VAL A 47 5.96 5.36 26.48
N CYS A 48 4.90 4.56 26.59
CA CYS A 48 4.92 3.16 26.12
C CYS A 48 5.01 3.03 24.59
N VAL A 49 4.47 3.98 23.84
CA VAL A 49 4.59 4.06 22.37
C VAL A 49 5.98 4.55 21.96
N ALA A 50 6.67 5.33 22.80
CA ALA A 50 8.05 5.75 22.56
C ALA A 50 9.10 4.65 22.84
N VAL A 51 8.74 3.53 23.47
CA VAL A 51 9.68 2.42 23.74
C VAL A 51 10.17 1.72 22.44
N PRO A 52 9.31 1.26 21.51
CA PRO A 52 9.76 0.70 20.23
C PRO A 52 10.64 1.63 19.39
N PRO A 53 10.28 2.90 19.09
CA PRO A 53 11.11 3.76 18.26
C PRO A 53 12.46 4.07 18.91
N ALA A 54 12.51 4.32 20.23
CA ALA A 54 13.77 4.56 20.93
C ALA A 54 14.67 3.31 20.94
N GLY A 55 14.11 2.14 21.25
CA GLY A 55 14.85 0.88 21.25
C GLY A 55 15.38 0.49 19.86
N PHE A 56 14.58 0.69 18.80
CA PHE A 56 14.99 0.37 17.44
C PHE A 56 16.00 1.39 16.88
N THR A 57 15.83 2.68 17.19
CA THR A 57 16.83 3.72 16.90
C THR A 57 18.17 3.37 17.54
N TYR A 58 18.18 3.05 18.84
CA TYR A 58 19.41 2.69 19.56
C TYR A 58 20.07 1.40 19.04
N ALA A 59 19.28 0.43 18.58
CA ALA A 59 19.80 -0.88 18.15
C ALA A 59 20.20 -0.96 16.67
N PHE A 60 19.64 -0.13 15.79
CA PHE A 60 19.75 -0.30 14.32
C PHE A 60 20.00 0.99 13.53
N SER A 61 20.28 2.13 14.19
CA SER A 61 20.66 3.37 13.50
C SER A 61 22.03 3.90 13.90
N SER A 62 22.54 4.86 13.13
CA SER A 62 23.74 5.66 13.41
C SER A 62 23.64 6.48 14.71
N MET A 63 22.42 6.83 15.15
CA MET A 63 22.18 7.50 16.45
C MET A 63 22.43 6.59 17.68
N GLY A 64 22.90 5.36 17.46
CA GLY A 64 23.12 4.37 18.51
C GLY A 64 24.13 3.32 18.07
N LYS A 65 23.94 2.08 18.50
CA LYS A 65 24.86 0.97 18.22
C LYS A 65 24.51 0.20 16.94
N GLY A 66 23.76 0.80 16.02
CA GLY A 66 23.35 0.12 14.78
C GLY A 66 24.52 -0.34 13.92
N ILE A 67 25.53 0.53 13.78
CA ILE A 67 26.75 0.26 13.01
C ILE A 67 27.54 -0.88 13.68
N GLU A 68 27.92 -0.70 14.95
CA GLU A 68 28.62 -1.72 15.77
C GLU A 68 27.94 -3.09 15.72
N TRP A 69 26.60 -3.11 15.82
CA TRP A 69 25.83 -4.34 15.90
C TRP A 69 25.69 -5.05 14.54
N ILE A 70 25.68 -4.32 13.42
CA ILE A 70 25.77 -4.91 12.09
C ILE A 70 27.18 -5.50 11.91
N GLU A 71 28.21 -4.69 12.13
CA GLU A 71 29.64 -4.99 11.97
C GLU A 71 30.09 -6.23 12.76
N GLN A 72 29.88 -6.27 14.09
CA GLN A 72 30.40 -7.29 15.01
C GLN A 72 29.94 -8.74 14.74
N HIS A 73 28.99 -8.95 13.84
CA HIS A 73 28.37 -10.25 13.60
C HIS A 73 28.53 -10.72 12.15
N ASP A 74 29.07 -9.91 11.25
CA ASP A 74 28.80 -10.06 9.81
C ASP A 74 29.45 -11.29 9.17
N GLU A 75 30.73 -11.54 9.43
CA GLU A 75 31.49 -12.67 8.88
C GLU A 75 30.92 -14.06 9.26
N ALA A 76 30.15 -14.15 10.34
CA ALA A 76 29.49 -15.38 10.77
C ALA A 76 28.09 -15.56 10.16
N ARG A 77 27.49 -14.53 9.55
CA ARG A 77 26.04 -14.48 9.34
C ARG A 77 25.53 -15.28 8.16
N GLU A 78 26.18 -15.32 7.00
CA GLU A 78 25.49 -15.89 5.81
C GLU A 78 25.24 -17.40 5.96
N ASN A 79 26.27 -18.17 6.31
CA ASN A 79 26.14 -19.61 6.57
C ASN A 79 25.12 -19.91 7.68
N VAL A 80 25.15 -19.13 8.78
CA VAL A 80 24.19 -19.28 9.89
C VAL A 80 22.78 -18.88 9.47
N THR A 81 22.61 -17.84 8.63
CA THR A 81 21.31 -17.39 8.11
C THR A 81 20.69 -18.42 7.20
N THR A 82 21.48 -19.01 6.30
CA THR A 82 21.03 -20.07 5.40
C THR A 82 20.68 -21.33 6.20
N MET A 83 21.50 -21.70 7.19
CA MET A 83 21.19 -22.78 8.14
C MET A 83 19.91 -22.51 8.95
N LEU A 84 19.73 -21.32 9.52
CA LEU A 84 18.53 -20.93 10.26
C LEU A 84 17.29 -20.93 9.36
N THR A 85 17.41 -20.47 8.12
CA THR A 85 16.31 -20.47 7.13
C THR A 85 15.90 -21.89 6.77
N MET A 86 16.86 -22.78 6.50
CA MET A 86 16.60 -24.21 6.30
C MET A 86 16.00 -24.86 7.55
N ALA A 87 16.47 -24.51 8.74
CA ALA A 87 15.97 -25.04 10.01
C ALA A 87 14.55 -24.54 10.35
N ILE A 88 14.21 -23.29 10.04
CA ILE A 88 12.82 -22.77 10.10
C ILE A 88 11.92 -23.59 9.17
N GLY A 89 12.34 -23.77 7.91
CA GLY A 89 11.60 -24.57 6.93
C GLY A 89 11.42 -26.03 7.38
N GLY A 90 12.48 -26.65 7.91
CA GLY A 90 12.47 -28.00 8.45
C GLY A 90 11.56 -28.14 9.67
N ILE A 91 11.70 -27.28 10.69
CA ILE A 91 10.85 -27.28 11.89
C ILE A 91 9.39 -27.06 11.51
N MET A 92 9.07 -26.05 10.70
CA MET A 92 7.69 -25.78 10.26
C MET A 92 7.11 -26.95 9.46
N SER A 93 7.91 -27.59 8.61
CA SER A 93 7.50 -28.80 7.90
C SER A 93 7.21 -29.94 8.87
N ILE A 94 8.10 -30.21 9.86
CA ILE A 94 7.90 -31.26 10.86
C ILE A 94 6.64 -31.00 11.71
N LEU A 95 6.44 -29.77 12.21
CA LEU A 95 5.25 -29.39 12.99
C LEU A 95 3.96 -29.57 12.19
N TYR A 96 3.98 -29.29 10.88
CA TYR A 96 2.86 -29.52 10.00
C TYR A 96 2.64 -31.01 9.70
N LEU A 97 3.69 -31.75 9.32
CA LEU A 97 3.64 -33.20 9.02
C LEU A 97 3.18 -34.05 10.23
N LEU A 98 3.50 -33.61 11.45
CA LEU A 98 3.10 -34.27 12.70
C LEU A 98 1.76 -33.77 13.28
N ASP A 99 0.99 -32.96 12.54
CA ASP A 99 -0.35 -32.49 12.93
C ASP A 99 -0.39 -31.76 14.30
N PHE A 100 0.65 -31.00 14.65
CA PHE A 100 0.82 -30.45 16.00
C PHE A 100 -0.31 -29.50 16.47
N SER A 101 -1.12 -28.99 15.54
CA SER A 101 -2.32 -28.18 15.83
C SER A 101 -3.38 -28.97 16.60
N TYR A 102 -3.44 -30.30 16.41
CA TYR A 102 -4.34 -31.23 17.09
C TYR A 102 -3.81 -31.71 18.45
N TRP A 103 -2.60 -31.33 18.86
CA TRP A 103 -1.98 -31.76 20.12
C TRP A 103 -2.59 -31.00 21.32
N THR A 104 -3.70 -31.52 21.87
CA THR A 104 -4.48 -30.87 22.94
C THR A 104 -3.97 -31.14 24.37
N SER A 105 -3.14 -32.18 24.56
CA SER A 105 -2.55 -32.52 25.86
C SER A 105 -1.71 -31.36 26.44
N ALA A 106 -1.48 -31.34 27.75
CA ALA A 106 -0.70 -30.26 28.37
C ALA A 106 0.73 -30.18 27.79
N LEU A 107 1.41 -31.31 27.68
CA LEU A 107 2.72 -31.44 27.03
C LEU A 107 2.67 -31.05 25.55
N GLY A 108 1.65 -31.51 24.82
CA GLY A 108 1.46 -31.18 23.40
C GLY A 108 1.25 -29.69 23.15
N ARG A 109 0.46 -29.02 23.99
CA ARG A 109 0.27 -27.56 23.97
C ARG A 109 1.55 -26.80 24.35
N PHE A 110 2.31 -27.30 25.31
CA PHE A 110 3.61 -26.71 25.66
C PHE A 110 4.60 -26.79 24.49
N ILE A 111 4.81 -27.99 23.92
CA ILE A 111 5.69 -28.17 22.75
C ILE A 111 5.23 -27.28 21.60
N ARG A 112 3.93 -27.24 21.30
CA ARG A 112 3.34 -26.37 20.27
C ARG A 112 3.70 -24.89 20.46
N VAL A 113 3.53 -24.36 21.67
CA VAL A 113 3.82 -22.95 21.95
C VAL A 113 5.33 -22.70 21.91
N SER A 114 6.14 -23.55 22.53
CA SER A 114 7.61 -23.42 22.54
C SER A 114 8.22 -23.52 21.14
N SER A 115 7.73 -24.41 20.28
CA SER A 115 8.22 -24.52 18.89
C SER A 115 7.75 -23.36 18.00
N LEU A 116 6.56 -22.79 18.22
CA LEU A 116 6.13 -21.57 17.52
C LEU A 116 6.95 -20.35 17.96
N ILE A 117 7.25 -20.22 19.25
CA ILE A 117 8.15 -19.19 19.78
C ILE A 117 9.55 -19.36 19.19
N LEU A 118 10.08 -20.59 19.16
CA LEU A 118 11.39 -20.89 18.55
C LEU A 118 11.42 -20.46 17.07
N VAL A 119 10.42 -20.83 16.27
CA VAL A 119 10.34 -20.41 14.86
C VAL A 119 10.24 -18.88 14.72
N ALA A 120 9.43 -18.21 15.55
CA ALA A 120 9.31 -16.75 15.52
C ALA A 120 10.65 -16.07 15.88
N THR A 121 11.35 -16.54 16.93
CA THR A 121 12.68 -16.06 17.30
C THR A 121 13.70 -16.32 16.19
N MET A 122 13.69 -17.49 15.56
CA MET A 122 14.57 -17.79 14.42
C MET A 122 14.27 -16.91 13.20
N MET A 123 13.01 -16.61 12.90
CA MET A 123 12.63 -15.67 11.84
C MET A 123 13.13 -14.26 12.12
N VAL A 124 13.00 -13.79 13.37
CA VAL A 124 13.59 -12.51 13.80
C VAL A 124 15.11 -12.54 13.66
N LEU A 125 15.78 -13.61 14.10
CA LEU A 125 17.23 -13.76 13.93
C LEU A 125 17.66 -13.78 12.45
N VAL A 126 16.91 -14.41 11.55
CA VAL A 126 17.18 -14.39 10.10
C VAL A 126 17.03 -12.98 9.51
N ILE A 127 16.00 -12.23 9.91
CA ILE A 127 15.82 -10.83 9.45
C ILE A 127 16.96 -9.95 9.98
N LEU A 128 17.32 -10.12 11.26
CA LEU A 128 18.44 -9.43 11.90
C LEU A 128 19.78 -9.78 11.23
N PHE A 129 20.01 -11.05 10.89
CA PHE A 129 21.25 -11.48 10.23
C PHE A 129 21.29 -11.11 8.74
N LYS A 130 20.14 -10.84 8.11
CA LYS A 130 20.05 -10.19 6.79
C LYS A 130 20.00 -8.66 6.85
N ALA A 131 20.32 -8.02 7.98
CA ALA A 131 20.30 -6.56 8.09
C ALA A 131 21.26 -5.85 7.10
N ARG A 132 22.42 -6.45 6.79
CA ARG A 132 23.34 -5.97 5.73
C ARG A 132 22.74 -6.20 4.34
N SER A 133 22.57 -7.45 3.90
CA SER A 133 22.14 -7.76 2.52
C SER A 133 20.64 -7.52 2.22
N SER A 134 19.82 -7.16 3.20
CA SER A 134 18.40 -6.83 3.02
C SER A 134 17.89 -5.89 4.13
N PRO A 135 18.37 -4.63 4.18
CA PRO A 135 18.08 -3.68 5.25
C PRO A 135 16.58 -3.33 5.37
N HIS A 136 15.81 -3.45 4.27
CA HIS A 136 14.35 -3.32 4.29
C HIS A 136 13.65 -4.30 5.26
N GLY A 137 14.29 -5.43 5.58
CA GLY A 137 13.82 -6.38 6.59
C GLY A 137 13.70 -5.77 7.99
N LEU A 138 14.55 -4.79 8.32
CA LEU A 138 14.45 -4.03 9.58
C LEU A 138 13.14 -3.22 9.65
N ILE A 139 12.70 -2.63 8.54
CA ILE A 139 11.43 -1.89 8.45
C ILE A 139 10.23 -2.83 8.67
N LEU A 140 10.29 -4.04 8.09
CA LEU A 140 9.29 -5.08 8.30
C LEU A 140 9.26 -5.55 9.77
N LEU A 141 10.43 -5.79 10.37
CA LEU A 141 10.57 -6.18 11.77
C LEU A 141 10.04 -5.11 12.71
N TYR A 142 10.36 -3.83 12.47
CA TYR A 142 9.82 -2.71 13.25
C TYR A 142 8.30 -2.60 13.12
N SER A 143 7.77 -2.69 11.89
CA SER A 143 6.34 -2.57 11.60
C SER A 143 5.52 -3.68 12.27
N LEU A 144 6.00 -4.92 12.25
CA LEU A 144 5.37 -6.07 12.89
C LEU A 144 5.55 -6.05 14.41
N GLY A 145 6.78 -5.81 14.88
CA GLY A 145 7.12 -5.76 16.30
C GLY A 145 6.33 -4.68 17.04
N THR A 146 6.15 -3.51 16.42
CA THR A 146 5.35 -2.40 16.96
C THR A 146 3.87 -2.75 17.08
N ALA A 147 3.28 -3.44 16.09
CA ALA A 147 1.89 -3.91 16.19
C ALA A 147 1.71 -4.99 17.28
N CYS A 148 2.65 -5.94 17.38
CA CYS A 148 2.68 -6.93 18.45
C CYS A 148 2.86 -6.28 19.84
N TRP A 149 3.70 -5.25 19.95
CA TRP A 149 3.89 -4.47 21.17
C TRP A 149 2.61 -3.76 21.61
N PHE A 150 1.85 -3.15 20.70
CA PHE A 150 0.57 -2.53 21.07
C PHE A 150 -0.49 -3.54 21.50
N ILE A 151 -0.50 -4.75 20.93
CA ILE A 151 -1.34 -5.86 21.39
C ILE A 151 -0.90 -6.31 22.80
N ALA A 152 0.40 -6.44 23.05
CA ALA A 152 0.95 -6.78 24.37
C ALA A 152 0.63 -5.71 25.42
N MET A 153 0.86 -4.43 25.13
CA MET A 153 0.47 -3.28 25.97
C MET A 153 -1.02 -3.32 26.34
N LYS A 154 -1.90 -3.64 25.37
CA LYS A 154 -3.33 -3.81 25.63
C LYS A 154 -3.56 -4.88 26.68
N HIS A 155 -2.96 -6.07 26.51
CA HIS A 155 -3.15 -7.17 27.44
C HIS A 155 -2.48 -6.96 28.82
N MET A 156 -1.41 -6.17 28.89
CA MET A 156 -0.70 -5.87 30.15
C MET A 156 -1.35 -4.75 30.97
N PHE A 157 -1.79 -3.66 30.34
CA PHE A 157 -2.22 -2.43 31.03
C PHE A 157 -3.70 -2.07 30.84
N TYR A 158 -4.35 -2.63 29.82
CA TYR A 158 -5.72 -2.30 29.40
C TYR A 158 -6.54 -3.57 29.10
N ASN A 159 -6.34 -4.62 29.92
CA ASN A 159 -6.99 -5.92 29.80
C ASN A 159 -8.53 -5.81 29.74
N GLU A 160 -9.12 -4.98 30.60
CA GLU A 160 -10.57 -4.72 30.70
C GLU A 160 -11.14 -3.84 29.56
N VAL A 161 -10.31 -3.02 28.92
CA VAL A 161 -10.77 -2.08 27.88
C VAL A 161 -11.12 -2.84 26.60
N VAL A 162 -12.24 -2.54 25.96
CA VAL A 162 -12.59 -3.10 24.64
C VAL A 162 -11.51 -2.71 23.62
N PHE A 163 -10.95 -3.68 22.88
CA PHE A 163 -9.80 -3.47 22.00
C PHE A 163 -10.03 -2.32 20.98
N ARG A 164 -11.25 -2.22 20.44
CA ARG A 164 -11.68 -1.15 19.52
C ARG A 164 -11.55 0.26 20.12
N ASN A 165 -11.77 0.42 21.43
CA ASN A 165 -11.63 1.70 22.13
C ASN A 165 -10.14 2.02 22.38
N TYR A 166 -9.37 1.02 22.80
CA TYR A 166 -7.91 1.14 22.99
C TYR A 166 -7.19 1.58 21.69
N VAL A 167 -7.58 1.02 20.54
CA VAL A 167 -7.08 1.44 19.22
C VAL A 167 -7.43 2.90 18.92
N GLY A 168 -8.62 3.37 19.31
CA GLY A 168 -8.98 4.79 19.23
C GLY A 168 -8.14 5.69 20.15
N TRP A 169 -7.72 5.19 21.31
CA TRP A 169 -6.91 5.94 22.28
C TRP A 169 -5.43 6.05 21.89
N ILE A 170 -4.84 5.02 21.28
CA ILE A 170 -3.40 4.98 20.98
C ILE A 170 -3.00 5.86 19.77
N ALA A 171 -3.95 6.19 18.88
CA ALA A 171 -3.69 6.98 17.68
C ALA A 171 -3.03 8.35 17.98
N GLY A 172 -3.54 9.10 18.96
CA GLY A 172 -2.99 10.40 19.36
C GLY A 172 -1.56 10.33 19.93
N PRO A 173 -1.28 9.46 20.91
CA PRO A 173 0.08 9.16 21.38
C PRO A 173 1.05 8.76 20.26
N MET A 174 0.61 8.00 19.25
CA MET A 174 1.46 7.63 18.11
C MET A 174 1.78 8.80 17.17
N PHE A 175 0.83 9.69 16.92
CA PHE A 175 1.07 10.93 16.18
C PHE A 175 2.12 11.79 16.88
N ALA A 176 1.97 11.96 18.20
CA ALA A 176 2.93 12.71 19.01
C ALA A 176 4.32 12.04 19.03
N ALA A 177 4.39 10.71 19.21
CA ALA A 177 5.65 9.96 19.21
C ALA A 177 6.41 10.11 17.88
N SER A 178 5.71 10.00 16.74
CA SER A 178 6.28 10.27 15.41
C SER A 178 6.90 11.67 15.35
N LEU A 179 6.15 12.71 15.68
CA LEU A 179 6.67 14.09 15.63
C LEU A 179 7.88 14.29 16.54
N PHE A 180 7.92 13.68 17.72
CA PHE A 180 9.11 13.71 18.58
C PHE A 180 10.30 12.95 17.99
N THR A 181 10.11 11.74 17.45
CA THR A 181 11.21 10.99 16.81
C THR A 181 11.77 11.73 15.59
N SER A 182 10.92 12.31 14.73
CA SER A 182 11.38 13.15 13.62
C SER A 182 12.14 14.39 14.10
N ALA A 183 11.66 15.09 15.13
CA ALA A 183 12.33 16.28 15.66
C ALA A 183 13.69 15.94 16.30
N ILE A 184 13.79 14.82 17.02
CA ILE A 184 15.04 14.33 17.63
C ILE A 184 16.07 13.97 16.55
N TRP A 185 15.65 13.33 15.47
CA TRP A 185 16.55 12.95 14.37
C TRP A 185 16.98 14.16 13.53
N ILE A 186 16.08 15.10 13.21
CA ILE A 186 16.45 16.36 12.55
C ILE A 186 17.46 17.15 13.42
N TYR A 187 17.23 17.21 14.73
CA TYR A 187 18.17 17.84 15.66
C TYR A 187 19.53 17.13 15.67
N TRP A 188 19.56 15.79 15.62
CA TRP A 188 20.82 15.03 15.57
C TRP A 188 21.62 15.31 14.29
N VAL A 189 20.98 15.22 13.11
CA VAL A 189 21.60 15.59 11.82
C VAL A 189 22.15 17.02 11.87
N GLN A 190 21.43 17.96 12.49
CA GLN A 190 21.86 19.36 12.62
C GLN A 190 22.81 19.65 13.80
N SER A 191 23.20 18.65 14.60
CA SER A 191 24.00 18.85 15.81
C SER A 191 25.50 18.69 15.62
N ASP A 192 25.92 18.04 14.52
CA ASP A 192 27.31 17.80 14.14
C ASP A 192 27.36 17.64 12.61
N PRO A 193 28.27 18.31 11.86
CA PRO A 193 28.38 18.15 10.41
C PRO A 193 28.58 16.69 9.99
N ASP A 194 29.34 15.93 10.78
CA ASP A 194 29.58 14.50 10.61
C ASP A 194 28.29 13.65 10.56
N ASN A 195 27.16 14.16 11.08
CA ASN A 195 25.88 13.44 11.06
C ASN A 195 25.03 13.74 9.80
N GLU A 196 25.46 14.64 8.91
CA GLU A 196 24.79 14.89 7.64
C GLU A 196 25.00 13.71 6.68
N TRP A 197 24.00 13.38 5.86
CA TRP A 197 24.14 12.43 4.76
C TRP A 197 24.82 13.11 3.57
N ASP A 198 26.13 12.98 3.57
CA ASP A 198 27.07 13.58 2.64
C ASP A 198 27.97 12.48 2.02
N ASP A 199 28.87 12.83 1.10
CA ASP A 199 29.71 11.82 0.43
C ASP A 199 30.72 11.15 1.39
N GLU A 200 31.19 11.86 2.43
CA GLU A 200 32.09 11.29 3.43
C GLU A 200 31.36 10.34 4.39
N MET A 201 30.22 10.75 4.95
CA MET A 201 29.37 9.88 5.78
C MET A 201 28.88 8.66 4.99
N SER A 202 28.57 8.83 3.70
CA SER A 202 28.25 7.72 2.80
C SER A 202 29.43 6.75 2.63
N VAL A 203 30.64 7.25 2.38
CA VAL A 203 31.87 6.43 2.29
C VAL A 203 32.18 5.74 3.61
N GLN A 204 32.19 6.48 4.73
CA GLN A 204 32.50 5.99 6.06
C GLN A 204 31.60 4.82 6.46
N LEU A 205 30.28 4.92 6.23
CA LEU A 205 29.36 3.82 6.53
C LEU A 205 29.55 2.64 5.59
N SER A 206 29.75 2.89 4.28
CA SER A 206 29.87 1.82 3.29
C SER A 206 31.20 1.06 3.36
N ASP A 207 32.28 1.70 3.81
CA ASP A 207 33.56 1.05 4.13
C ASP A 207 33.46 0.21 5.42
N ARG A 208 32.82 0.73 6.48
CA ARG A 208 32.51 -0.04 7.70
C ARG A 208 31.62 -1.26 7.41
N PHE A 209 30.72 -1.17 6.42
CA PHE A 209 29.94 -2.31 5.93
C PHE A 209 30.62 -3.10 4.80
N ARG A 210 31.91 -2.85 4.52
CA ARG A 210 32.74 -3.50 3.48
C ARG A 210 32.00 -3.71 2.14
N TRP A 211 31.25 -2.71 1.69
CA TRP A 211 30.40 -2.83 0.50
C TRP A 211 31.20 -3.03 -0.79
N TYR A 212 32.48 -2.65 -0.82
CA TYR A 212 33.37 -2.90 -1.96
C TYR A 212 33.54 -4.40 -2.25
N GLU A 213 33.39 -5.28 -1.25
CA GLU A 213 33.53 -6.73 -1.41
C GLU A 213 32.38 -7.31 -2.26
N GLU A 214 31.15 -6.83 -2.06
CA GLU A 214 29.96 -7.23 -2.84
C GLU A 214 30.03 -6.73 -4.30
N LEU A 215 30.70 -5.59 -4.55
CA LEU A 215 30.86 -5.02 -5.89
C LEU A 215 31.87 -5.78 -6.76
N VAL A 216 32.89 -6.38 -6.13
CA VAL A 216 33.89 -7.20 -6.82
C VAL A 216 33.32 -8.56 -7.25
N GLU A 217 32.32 -9.10 -6.54
CA GLU A 217 31.68 -10.38 -6.90
C GLU A 217 30.66 -10.31 -8.05
N GLU A 218 30.10 -9.14 -8.39
CA GLU A 218 29.11 -9.00 -9.49
C GLU A 218 29.72 -8.97 -10.92
N ASP A 219 31.03 -9.17 -11.09
CA ASP A 219 31.74 -9.22 -12.40
C ASP A 219 31.55 -7.94 -13.25
N TYR A 220 31.66 -6.78 -12.59
CA TYR A 220 31.53 -5.46 -13.20
C TYR A 220 32.73 -5.12 -14.11
N THR A 221 32.65 -5.59 -15.35
CA THR A 221 33.59 -5.33 -16.46
C THR A 221 33.47 -3.91 -17.06
N ASP A 222 33.28 -2.90 -16.20
CA ASP A 222 33.27 -1.48 -16.57
C ASP A 222 34.62 -0.82 -16.20
N ASN A 223 35.31 -0.26 -17.21
CA ASN A 223 36.60 0.43 -17.07
C ASN A 223 36.56 1.58 -16.04
N LYS A 224 35.37 2.11 -15.70
CA LYS A 224 35.20 3.09 -14.62
C LYS A 224 35.55 2.54 -13.23
N LEU A 225 35.42 1.23 -13.00
CA LEU A 225 35.72 0.60 -11.71
C LEU A 225 37.23 0.44 -11.50
N GLU A 226 37.97 0.02 -12.53
CA GLU A 226 39.43 -0.12 -12.49
C GLU A 226 40.13 1.19 -12.06
N ALA A 227 39.64 2.34 -12.54
CA ALA A 227 40.15 3.66 -12.19
C ALA A 227 39.90 4.08 -10.72
N CYS A 228 39.11 3.31 -9.98
CA CYS A 228 38.79 3.54 -8.56
C CYS A 228 39.33 2.44 -7.62
N LEU A 229 40.04 1.44 -8.16
CA LEU A 229 40.77 0.44 -7.37
C LEU A 229 42.18 0.96 -7.05
N GLY A 230 42.68 0.62 -5.85
CA GLY A 230 44.01 1.01 -5.40
C GLY A 230 45.10 0.24 -6.13
N SER A 231 46.20 0.93 -6.49
CA SER A 231 47.36 0.34 -7.16
C SER A 231 48.28 -0.49 -6.24
N ASP A 232 47.74 -1.04 -5.15
CA ASP A 232 48.49 -1.85 -4.19
C ASP A 232 48.65 -3.28 -4.73
N PRO A 233 49.88 -3.77 -4.98
CA PRO A 233 50.10 -5.10 -5.55
C PRO A 233 49.75 -6.24 -4.58
N ASP A 234 49.66 -6.00 -3.26
CA ASP A 234 49.22 -6.99 -2.29
C ASP A 234 47.69 -7.00 -2.13
N TYR A 235 46.99 -5.89 -2.47
CA TYR A 235 45.53 -5.75 -2.33
C TYR A 235 44.84 -5.05 -3.54
N PRO A 236 45.00 -5.56 -4.79
CA PRO A 236 44.56 -4.87 -6.02
C PRO A 236 43.03 -4.78 -6.24
N LEU A 237 42.24 -5.17 -5.24
CA LEU A 237 40.76 -5.17 -5.27
C LEU A 237 40.15 -4.26 -4.19
N LYS A 238 40.98 -3.54 -3.41
CA LYS A 238 40.51 -2.52 -2.48
C LYS A 238 40.31 -1.19 -3.23
N PRO A 239 39.26 -0.37 -2.93
CA PRO A 239 39.15 0.97 -3.49
C PRO A 239 40.34 1.88 -3.13
N CYS A 240 40.60 2.91 -3.95
CA CYS A 240 41.75 3.80 -3.81
C CYS A 240 41.68 4.80 -2.63
N PHE A 241 40.51 4.92 -1.99
CA PHE A 241 40.27 5.75 -0.82
C PHE A 241 40.31 4.90 0.46
N ALA A 242 40.83 5.48 1.55
CA ALA A 242 40.88 4.89 2.88
C ALA A 242 41.18 6.00 3.90
N TYR A 243 40.51 5.98 5.06
CA TYR A 243 40.71 6.99 6.10
C TYR A 243 42.18 7.18 6.48
N ASN A 244 42.72 8.35 6.16
CA ASN A 244 44.09 8.72 6.43
C ASN A 244 44.16 9.61 7.68
N ALA A 245 44.41 8.97 8.82
CA ALA A 245 44.56 9.62 10.13
C ALA A 245 45.74 10.63 10.25
N THR A 246 46.46 10.94 9.16
CA THR A 246 47.47 12.01 9.12
C THR A 246 47.03 13.25 8.35
N THR A 247 46.03 13.13 7.47
CA THR A 247 45.42 14.24 6.71
C THR A 247 44.01 14.58 7.18
N ASP A 248 43.36 13.67 7.93
CA ASP A 248 41.96 13.78 8.35
C ASP A 248 40.98 13.78 7.15
N ASP A 249 41.34 13.02 6.10
CA ASP A 249 40.54 12.81 4.88
C ASP A 249 40.44 11.31 4.56
N TRP A 250 39.35 10.90 3.90
CA TRP A 250 39.16 9.54 3.37
C TRP A 250 39.80 9.33 2.01
N PHE A 251 40.04 10.41 1.26
CA PHE A 251 40.56 10.36 -0.10
C PHE A 251 42.06 10.63 -0.11
N SER A 252 42.79 9.83 -0.90
CA SER A 252 44.22 10.02 -1.17
C SER A 252 44.41 10.97 -2.35
N ASP A 253 45.56 11.63 -2.45
CA ASP A 253 45.87 12.60 -3.52
C ASP A 253 45.71 11.99 -4.94
N ASP A 254 45.92 10.67 -5.07
CA ASP A 254 45.78 9.91 -6.32
C ASP A 254 44.34 9.41 -6.60
N CYS A 255 43.40 9.55 -5.65
CA CYS A 255 42.06 8.95 -5.73
C CYS A 255 40.94 10.00 -5.82
N GLN A 256 40.24 10.04 -6.96
CA GLN A 256 39.20 11.03 -7.21
C GLN A 256 37.96 10.83 -6.31
N ARG A 257 37.42 11.90 -5.72
CA ARG A 257 36.14 11.85 -4.97
C ARG A 257 34.96 11.37 -5.82
N PHE A 258 35.05 11.38 -7.16
CA PHE A 258 34.10 10.69 -8.04
C PHE A 258 33.91 9.21 -7.65
N CYS A 259 34.95 8.53 -7.18
CA CYS A 259 34.89 7.13 -6.75
C CYS A 259 33.97 6.89 -5.54
N ALA A 260 33.63 7.91 -4.74
CA ALA A 260 32.60 7.81 -3.70
C ALA A 260 31.23 7.40 -4.29
N LYS A 261 30.96 7.74 -5.56
CA LYS A 261 29.69 7.42 -6.24
C LYS A 261 29.46 5.92 -6.40
N ILE A 262 30.51 5.10 -6.29
CA ILE A 262 30.41 3.62 -6.20
C ILE A 262 29.49 3.20 -5.04
N TYR A 263 29.50 3.95 -3.92
CA TYR A 263 28.63 3.68 -2.76
C TYR A 263 27.22 4.25 -2.85
N THR A 264 26.85 4.97 -3.92
CA THR A 264 25.43 5.39 -4.11
C THR A 264 24.47 4.21 -4.31
N GLY A 265 25.00 3.02 -4.60
CA GLY A 265 24.26 1.75 -4.57
C GLY A 265 24.15 1.10 -3.18
N CYS A 266 24.94 1.52 -2.19
CA CYS A 266 24.97 0.93 -0.84
C CYS A 266 23.78 1.44 0.00
N ALA A 267 22.60 0.88 -0.28
CA ALA A 267 21.37 1.26 0.42
C ALA A 267 21.47 1.07 1.95
N VAL A 268 22.26 0.09 2.41
CA VAL A 268 22.46 -0.25 3.84
C VAL A 268 22.87 0.98 4.66
N SER A 269 23.89 1.71 4.20
CA SER A 269 24.39 2.94 4.82
C SER A 269 23.28 3.98 4.97
N PHE A 270 22.55 4.23 3.88
CA PHE A 270 21.42 5.16 3.88
C PHE A 270 20.29 4.72 4.82
N PHE A 271 20.02 3.41 4.96
CA PHE A 271 19.04 2.90 5.92
C PHE A 271 19.46 3.08 7.37
N VAL A 272 20.72 2.81 7.71
CA VAL A 272 21.21 2.95 9.09
C VAL A 272 21.17 4.42 9.52
N TRP A 273 21.46 5.36 8.61
CA TRP A 273 21.32 6.80 8.84
C TRP A 273 19.84 7.27 8.91
N SER A 274 18.99 6.85 7.96
CA SER A 274 17.59 7.30 7.85
C SER A 274 16.58 6.52 8.72
N THR A 275 17.00 5.45 9.40
CA THR A 275 16.13 4.59 10.23
C THR A 275 15.20 5.37 11.17
N PRO A 276 15.63 6.41 11.91
CA PRO A 276 14.75 7.14 12.82
C PRO A 276 13.65 7.94 12.10
N LEU A 277 13.93 8.46 10.89
CA LEU A 277 12.92 9.06 10.03
C LEU A 277 11.90 8.02 9.55
N ILE A 278 12.37 6.85 9.10
CA ILE A 278 11.51 5.74 8.64
C ILE A 278 10.60 5.25 9.79
N ILE A 279 11.17 5.06 10.98
CA ILE A 279 10.44 4.74 12.22
C ILE A 279 9.30 5.74 12.48
N SER A 280 9.57 7.03 12.35
CA SER A 280 8.56 8.08 12.52
C SER A 280 7.43 7.97 11.49
N ILE A 281 7.75 7.73 10.22
CA ILE A 281 6.75 7.56 9.14
C ILE A 281 5.86 6.33 9.42
N VAL A 282 6.43 5.24 9.91
CA VAL A 282 5.67 4.04 10.31
C VAL A 282 4.68 4.36 11.44
N LEU A 283 5.12 5.09 12.47
CA LEU A 283 4.26 5.50 13.59
C LEU A 283 3.16 6.49 13.15
N LEU A 284 3.49 7.41 12.24
CA LEU A 284 2.54 8.37 11.67
C LEU A 284 1.43 7.64 10.88
N PHE A 285 1.80 6.69 10.02
CA PHE A 285 0.86 5.90 9.24
C PHE A 285 -0.01 5.00 10.11
N PHE A 286 0.58 4.32 11.10
CA PHE A 286 -0.17 3.51 12.05
C PHE A 286 -1.10 4.38 12.93
N SER A 287 -0.73 5.62 13.26
CA SER A 287 -1.63 6.57 13.94
C SER A 287 -2.90 6.80 13.13
N PHE A 288 -2.76 7.09 11.82
CA PHE A 288 -3.91 7.24 10.93
C PHE A 288 -4.74 5.94 10.86
N ILE A 289 -4.11 4.76 10.70
CA ILE A 289 -4.81 3.46 10.69
C ILE A 289 -5.64 3.25 11.97
N CYS A 290 -5.05 3.49 13.15
CA CYS A 290 -5.74 3.39 14.43
C CYS A 290 -6.91 4.39 14.54
N ALA A 291 -6.76 5.58 13.97
CA ALA A 291 -7.83 6.56 13.84
C ALA A 291 -8.98 6.12 12.90
N PHE A 292 -8.70 5.40 11.80
CA PHE A 292 -9.75 4.84 10.92
C PHE A 292 -10.47 3.60 11.51
N LEU A 293 -9.81 2.88 12.41
CA LEU A 293 -10.40 1.75 13.15
C LEU A 293 -11.30 2.20 14.32
N ASN A 294 -11.35 3.51 14.61
CA ASN A 294 -12.09 4.10 15.74
C ASN A 294 -13.60 3.76 15.72
N PRO A 295 -14.20 3.45 16.89
CA PRO A 295 -15.56 2.95 16.98
C PRO A 295 -16.68 3.89 16.52
N GLN A 296 -16.47 5.21 16.54
CA GLN A 296 -17.50 6.17 16.14
C GLN A 296 -17.69 6.29 14.61
N SER A 297 -16.82 5.67 13.81
CA SER A 297 -17.10 5.48 12.38
C SER A 297 -18.23 4.43 12.22
N SER A 298 -19.34 4.81 11.59
CA SER A 298 -20.59 4.02 11.54
C SER A 298 -20.56 2.84 10.55
N GLY A 299 -19.36 2.41 10.13
CA GLY A 299 -19.16 1.31 9.19
C GLY A 299 -19.02 -0.05 9.89
N SER A 300 -19.50 -1.10 9.24
CA SER A 300 -19.15 -2.48 9.62
C SER A 300 -17.68 -2.77 9.31
N ALA A 301 -17.05 -3.69 10.07
CA ALA A 301 -15.64 -4.07 9.92
C ALA A 301 -15.17 -4.30 8.46
N PRO A 302 -15.95 -4.92 7.55
CA PRO A 302 -15.54 -5.13 6.16
C PRO A 302 -15.37 -3.83 5.36
N SER A 303 -16.14 -2.78 5.69
CA SER A 303 -15.98 -1.47 5.08
C SER A 303 -14.61 -0.88 5.44
N THR A 304 -14.23 -0.94 6.71
CA THR A 304 -12.92 -0.43 7.16
C THR A 304 -11.77 -1.28 6.60
N PHE A 305 -11.92 -2.60 6.48
CA PHE A 305 -10.94 -3.44 5.78
C PHE A 305 -10.77 -3.02 4.30
N GLY A 306 -11.88 -2.79 3.58
CA GLY A 306 -11.84 -2.32 2.19
C GLY A 306 -11.12 -0.98 2.01
N LYS A 307 -11.34 -0.01 2.92
CA LYS A 307 -10.62 1.28 2.92
C LYS A 307 -9.11 1.09 3.14
N LEU A 308 -8.74 0.24 4.10
CA LEU A 308 -7.34 -0.04 4.42
C LEU A 308 -6.64 -0.75 3.25
N PHE A 309 -7.34 -1.65 2.54
CA PHE A 309 -6.82 -2.26 1.30
C PHE A 309 -6.63 -1.25 0.17
N ILE A 310 -7.61 -0.34 -0.04
CA ILE A 310 -7.48 0.76 -1.01
C ILE A 310 -6.29 1.66 -0.68
N MET A 311 -6.11 2.02 0.60
CA MET A 311 -4.97 2.81 1.07
C MET A 311 -3.62 2.11 0.82
N LEU A 312 -3.54 0.77 0.97
CA LEU A 312 -2.33 0.00 0.64
C LEU A 312 -2.04 -0.03 -0.87
N LEU A 313 -3.07 -0.20 -1.71
CA LEU A 313 -2.91 -0.11 -3.17
C LEU A 313 -2.41 1.27 -3.61
N PHE A 314 -2.87 2.34 -2.96
CA PHE A 314 -2.36 3.68 -3.21
C PHE A 314 -0.97 3.95 -2.60
N GLY A 315 -0.59 3.25 -1.53
CA GLY A 315 0.80 3.19 -1.08
C GLY A 315 1.72 2.68 -2.18
N LEU A 316 1.35 1.58 -2.84
CA LEU A 316 2.08 1.05 -4.01
C LEU A 316 2.10 2.01 -5.21
N TRP A 317 1.05 2.83 -5.41
CA TRP A 317 1.08 3.91 -6.40
C TRP A 317 2.10 5.01 -6.02
N CYS A 318 2.20 5.37 -4.74
CA CYS A 318 3.20 6.32 -4.27
C CYS A 318 4.62 5.76 -4.42
N THR A 319 4.83 4.47 -4.11
CA THR A 319 6.07 3.74 -4.41
C THR A 319 6.43 3.85 -5.90
N ALA A 320 5.51 3.54 -6.82
CA ALA A 320 5.74 3.66 -8.26
C ALA A 320 5.94 5.12 -8.74
N SER A 321 5.41 6.11 -8.00
CA SER A 321 5.62 7.54 -8.28
C SER A 321 7.04 8.03 -7.91
N LEU A 322 7.77 7.25 -7.12
CA LEU A 322 9.09 7.60 -6.57
C LEU A 322 10.24 6.79 -7.21
N SER A 323 9.96 5.95 -8.22
CA SER A 323 10.95 5.04 -8.82
C SER A 323 12.19 5.74 -9.40
N GLY A 324 12.04 7.00 -9.86
CA GLY A 324 13.14 7.82 -10.39
C GLY A 324 14.07 8.41 -9.33
N ALA A 325 13.77 8.27 -8.03
CA ALA A 325 14.50 8.91 -6.93
C ALA A 325 15.85 8.25 -6.57
N GLY A 326 16.07 6.99 -6.96
CA GLY A 326 17.30 6.24 -6.69
C GLY A 326 17.37 5.52 -5.33
N ALA A 327 18.54 4.92 -5.07
CA ALA A 327 19.02 4.39 -3.78
C ALA A 327 18.01 3.60 -2.92
N GLY A 328 17.22 2.68 -3.51
CA GLY A 328 16.38 1.73 -2.74
C GLY A 328 15.19 2.33 -1.97
N LEU A 329 14.92 3.64 -2.09
CA LEU A 329 13.77 4.30 -1.47
C LEU A 329 12.44 3.62 -1.85
N THR A 330 12.31 3.23 -3.11
CA THR A 330 11.15 2.49 -3.66
C THR A 330 10.89 1.19 -2.89
N ASP A 331 11.94 0.39 -2.68
CA ASP A 331 11.86 -0.91 -2.00
C ASP A 331 11.69 -0.76 -0.48
N SER A 332 12.13 0.38 0.08
CA SER A 332 11.77 0.85 1.43
C SER A 332 10.27 0.97 1.59
N PHE A 333 9.63 1.75 0.70
CA PHE A 333 8.19 1.99 0.73
C PHE A 333 7.40 0.70 0.43
N ALA A 334 7.86 -0.14 -0.51
CA ALA A 334 7.24 -1.44 -0.78
C ALA A 334 7.26 -2.35 0.47
N SER A 335 8.42 -2.51 1.10
CA SER A 335 8.58 -3.33 2.31
C SER A 335 7.80 -2.76 3.50
N PHE A 336 7.74 -1.43 3.63
CA PHE A 336 6.90 -0.74 4.58
C PHE A 336 5.41 -1.03 4.38
N PHE A 337 4.87 -0.83 3.17
CA PHE A 337 3.45 -1.07 2.91
C PHE A 337 3.08 -2.56 3.05
N LEU A 338 3.99 -3.48 2.71
CA LEU A 338 3.83 -4.91 3.01
C LEU A 338 3.73 -5.18 4.52
N GLY A 339 4.70 -4.68 5.31
CA GLY A 339 4.70 -4.83 6.76
C GLY A 339 3.48 -4.19 7.41
N ALA A 340 3.08 -3.00 6.95
CA ALA A 340 1.89 -2.31 7.39
C ALA A 340 0.60 -3.08 7.06
N GLY A 341 0.50 -3.72 5.88
CA GLY A 341 -0.63 -4.56 5.52
C GLY A 341 -0.79 -5.79 6.41
N ILE A 342 0.33 -6.42 6.81
CA ILE A 342 0.33 -7.53 7.77
C ILE A 342 -0.02 -7.02 9.18
N SER A 343 0.54 -5.90 9.63
CA SER A 343 0.22 -5.27 10.92
C SER A 343 -1.25 -4.82 11.02
N ILE A 344 -1.81 -4.23 9.96
CA ILE A 344 -3.26 -3.96 9.83
C ILE A 344 -4.05 -5.26 10.02
N SER A 345 -3.64 -6.34 9.37
CA SER A 345 -4.34 -7.64 9.43
C SER A 345 -4.30 -8.22 10.85
N LEU A 346 -3.15 -8.14 11.54
CA LEU A 346 -3.00 -8.54 12.94
C LEU A 346 -3.88 -7.71 13.88
N ILE A 347 -3.86 -6.38 13.75
CA ILE A 347 -4.68 -5.45 14.55
C ILE A 347 -6.18 -5.69 14.30
N CYS A 348 -6.60 -5.90 13.05
CA CYS A 348 -7.98 -6.25 12.72
C CYS A 348 -8.42 -7.59 13.33
N MET A 349 -7.59 -8.64 13.25
CA MET A 349 -7.89 -9.94 13.87
C MET A 349 -7.99 -9.83 15.41
N ALA A 350 -7.13 -9.02 16.04
CA ALA A 350 -7.19 -8.73 17.48
C ALA A 350 -8.41 -7.87 17.87
N THR A 351 -8.83 -6.93 17.00
CA THR A 351 -9.96 -6.03 17.24
C THR A 351 -11.31 -6.74 17.18
N PHE A 352 -11.52 -7.58 16.17
CA PHE A 352 -12.83 -8.21 15.90
C PHE A 352 -12.95 -9.62 16.48
N GLY A 353 -11.84 -10.36 16.59
CA GLY A 353 -11.79 -11.72 17.13
C GLY A 353 -12.29 -12.79 16.16
N THR A 354 -11.62 -13.94 16.16
CA THR A 354 -11.89 -15.05 15.22
C THR A 354 -13.27 -15.70 15.40
N LYS A 355 -13.92 -15.54 16.56
CA LYS A 355 -15.26 -16.07 16.82
C LYS A 355 -16.37 -15.18 16.25
N ASN A 356 -16.27 -13.87 16.42
CA ASN A 356 -17.30 -12.93 15.93
C ASN A 356 -17.27 -12.81 14.39
N LEU A 357 -16.11 -13.04 13.77
CA LEU A 357 -15.96 -13.19 12.32
C LEU A 357 -16.61 -14.48 11.76
N ALA A 358 -16.88 -15.47 12.61
CA ALA A 358 -17.58 -16.71 12.24
C ALA A 358 -19.08 -16.67 12.59
N ASP A 359 -19.57 -15.56 13.12
CA ASP A 359 -20.99 -15.38 13.46
C ASP A 359 -21.78 -15.19 12.15
N MET A 360 -22.61 -16.19 11.83
CA MET A 360 -23.05 -16.46 10.46
C MET A 360 -23.76 -15.27 9.81
N ASP A 361 -24.59 -14.56 10.56
CA ASP A 361 -25.38 -13.46 10.01
C ASP A 361 -24.51 -12.23 9.70
N THR A 362 -23.49 -11.96 10.52
CA THR A 362 -22.54 -10.86 10.24
C THR A 362 -21.67 -11.20 9.02
N PHE A 363 -21.26 -12.46 8.89
CA PHE A 363 -20.48 -12.93 7.74
C PHE A 363 -21.33 -13.00 6.45
N GLN A 364 -22.59 -13.41 6.51
CA GLN A 364 -23.51 -13.43 5.37
C GLN A 364 -23.89 -12.02 4.91
N ASN A 365 -24.16 -11.10 5.84
CA ASN A 365 -24.38 -9.67 5.53
C ASN A 365 -23.12 -8.97 4.98
N MET A 366 -21.92 -9.44 5.33
CA MET A 366 -20.70 -9.06 4.63
C MET A 366 -20.67 -9.63 3.20
N LYS A 367 -20.94 -10.93 3.06
CA LYS A 367 -20.81 -11.67 1.79
C LYS A 367 -21.78 -11.17 0.72
N SER A 368 -23.02 -10.84 1.09
CA SER A 368 -23.98 -10.21 0.16
C SER A 368 -23.44 -8.87 -0.33
N LYS A 369 -23.15 -7.95 0.61
CA LYS A 369 -22.73 -6.56 0.33
C LYS A 369 -21.37 -6.43 -0.39
N TYR A 370 -20.48 -7.40 -0.24
CA TYR A 370 -19.14 -7.40 -0.86
C TYR A 370 -18.87 -8.59 -1.79
N SER A 371 -19.92 -9.23 -2.30
CA SER A 371 -19.84 -10.34 -3.27
C SER A 371 -18.99 -10.03 -4.51
N TRP A 372 -18.97 -8.76 -4.96
CA TRP A 372 -18.09 -8.30 -6.04
C TRP A 372 -16.61 -8.32 -5.65
N ALA A 373 -16.28 -7.95 -4.41
CA ALA A 373 -14.92 -7.88 -3.91
C ALA A 373 -14.35 -9.28 -3.58
N GLU A 374 -15.21 -10.24 -3.22
CA GLU A 374 -14.82 -11.64 -2.97
C GLU A 374 -14.02 -12.22 -4.15
N ASP A 375 -14.47 -12.01 -5.39
CA ASP A 375 -13.78 -12.52 -6.58
C ASP A 375 -12.52 -11.73 -6.95
N HIS A 376 -12.45 -10.44 -6.61
CA HIS A 376 -11.21 -9.67 -6.74
C HIS A 376 -10.16 -10.13 -5.73
N MET A 377 -10.55 -10.41 -4.48
CA MET A 377 -9.64 -10.94 -3.46
C MET A 377 -9.16 -12.36 -3.80
N LYS A 378 -10.02 -13.23 -4.33
CA LYS A 378 -9.61 -14.54 -4.90
C LYS A 378 -8.59 -14.36 -6.03
N ALA A 379 -8.81 -13.39 -6.92
CA ALA A 379 -7.93 -13.13 -8.05
C ALA A 379 -6.55 -12.63 -7.62
N VAL A 380 -6.50 -11.65 -6.70
CA VAL A 380 -5.24 -11.19 -6.09
C VAL A 380 -4.53 -12.34 -5.40
N LEU A 381 -5.23 -13.13 -4.56
CA LEU A 381 -4.66 -14.29 -3.86
C LEU A 381 -4.02 -15.33 -4.80
N ILE A 382 -4.60 -15.55 -5.99
CA ILE A 382 -3.96 -16.40 -7.01
C ILE A 382 -2.69 -15.71 -7.54
N SER A 383 -2.79 -14.47 -8.01
CA SER A 383 -1.66 -13.75 -8.60
C SER A 383 -0.48 -13.54 -7.62
N THR A 384 -0.74 -13.32 -6.32
CA THR A 384 0.28 -13.02 -5.30
C THR A 384 0.65 -14.21 -4.41
N SER A 385 0.07 -15.40 -4.62
CA SER A 385 0.38 -16.57 -3.79
C SER A 385 0.37 -17.91 -4.52
N SER A 386 0.19 -17.96 -5.85
CA SER A 386 0.25 -19.21 -6.63
C SER A 386 1.46 -20.11 -6.32
N PRO A 387 2.71 -19.62 -6.21
CA PRO A 387 3.85 -20.45 -5.83
C PRO A 387 3.73 -21.03 -4.41
N ILE A 388 3.28 -20.22 -3.45
CA ILE A 388 3.09 -20.60 -2.04
C ILE A 388 1.97 -21.65 -1.92
N ILE A 389 0.89 -21.49 -2.68
CA ILE A 389 -0.21 -22.47 -2.77
C ILE A 389 0.31 -23.79 -3.35
N GLY A 390 1.20 -23.75 -4.36
CA GLY A 390 1.87 -24.94 -4.89
C GLY A 390 2.70 -25.68 -3.83
N MET A 391 3.55 -24.96 -3.10
CA MET A 391 4.36 -25.53 -2.01
C MET A 391 3.46 -26.11 -0.90
N TYR A 392 2.44 -25.37 -0.46
CA TYR A 392 1.47 -25.82 0.53
C TYR A 392 0.79 -27.13 0.11
N MET A 393 0.39 -27.24 -1.17
CA MET A 393 -0.23 -28.45 -1.72
C MET A 393 0.71 -29.65 -1.68
N CYS A 394 1.99 -29.49 -2.05
CA CYS A 394 3.00 -30.55 -1.93
C CYS A 394 3.19 -30.99 -0.47
N VAL A 395 3.30 -30.04 0.47
CA VAL A 395 3.43 -30.32 1.90
C VAL A 395 2.15 -30.97 2.48
N ALA A 396 0.96 -30.64 1.95
CA ALA A 396 -0.30 -31.29 2.30
C ALA A 396 -0.45 -32.71 1.74
N MET A 397 0.16 -33.02 0.59
CA MET A 397 0.29 -34.41 0.11
C MET A 397 1.24 -35.21 1.00
N LEU A 398 2.40 -34.63 1.37
CA LEU A 398 3.38 -35.28 2.24
C LEU A 398 2.83 -35.58 3.64
N ASN A 399 2.09 -34.64 4.27
CA ASN A 399 1.42 -34.90 5.57
C ASN A 399 0.46 -36.09 5.43
N GLN A 400 -0.38 -36.11 4.40
CA GLN A 400 -1.35 -37.19 4.19
C GLN A 400 -0.67 -38.55 3.93
N ALA A 401 0.47 -38.58 3.23
CA ALA A 401 1.28 -39.78 3.06
C ALA A 401 1.90 -40.26 4.39
N VAL A 402 2.38 -39.34 5.23
CA VAL A 402 2.88 -39.64 6.58
C VAL A 402 1.75 -40.24 7.45
N ARG A 403 0.53 -39.69 7.39
CA ARG A 403 -0.65 -40.27 8.04
C ARG A 403 -1.03 -41.66 7.50
N TRP A 404 -0.93 -41.88 6.18
CA TRP A 404 -1.16 -43.20 5.57
C TRP A 404 -0.16 -44.26 6.06
N SER A 405 1.09 -43.89 6.32
CA SER A 405 2.10 -44.83 6.82
C SER A 405 1.74 -45.44 8.17
N GLY A 406 1.04 -44.70 9.04
CA GLY A 406 0.73 -45.09 10.41
C GLY A 406 1.94 -45.22 11.36
N ILE A 407 3.16 -44.92 10.88
CA ILE A 407 4.42 -45.15 11.61
C ILE A 407 4.55 -44.22 12.82
N PHE A 408 4.08 -42.97 12.71
CA PHE A 408 4.27 -41.94 13.73
C PHE A 408 3.04 -41.82 14.65
N PRO A 409 3.12 -42.24 15.93
CA PRO A 409 1.98 -42.27 16.84
C PRO A 409 1.45 -40.87 17.23
N CYS A 410 2.22 -39.81 16.95
CA CYS A 410 1.85 -38.41 17.22
C CYS A 410 1.00 -37.76 16.11
N THR A 411 0.79 -38.44 14.97
CA THR A 411 -0.01 -37.93 13.84
C THR A 411 -1.51 -38.16 14.05
N LEU A 412 -2.36 -37.43 13.31
CA LEU A 412 -3.81 -37.64 13.38
C LEU A 412 -4.18 -38.96 12.69
N LYS A 413 -4.56 -39.98 13.49
CA LYS A 413 -5.08 -41.26 12.98
C LYS A 413 -6.30 -41.02 12.08
N LEU A 414 -6.21 -41.51 10.85
CA LEU A 414 -7.22 -41.33 9.81
C LEU A 414 -8.52 -42.05 10.16
N ASP A 415 -9.64 -41.37 9.94
CA ASP A 415 -10.96 -41.94 10.21
C ASP A 415 -11.41 -42.85 9.05
N LYS A 416 -11.34 -44.17 9.28
CA LYS A 416 -11.82 -45.21 8.35
C LYS A 416 -13.29 -45.04 7.98
N SER A 417 -14.13 -44.44 8.83
CA SER A 417 -15.54 -44.18 8.55
C SER A 417 -15.74 -43.07 7.52
N LYS A 418 -14.87 -42.06 7.49
CA LYS A 418 -15.09 -40.81 6.72
C LYS A 418 -14.42 -40.78 5.34
N ASN A 419 -14.09 -41.95 4.77
CA ASN A 419 -13.36 -42.10 3.50
C ASN A 419 -11.99 -41.38 3.43
N GLU A 420 -11.40 -40.95 4.56
CA GLU A 420 -10.18 -40.13 4.57
C GLU A 420 -8.95 -40.87 3.99
N HIS A 421 -8.95 -42.21 4.06
CA HIS A 421 -7.96 -43.06 3.38
C HIS A 421 -7.95 -42.95 1.84
N LYS A 422 -8.96 -42.35 1.20
CA LYS A 422 -9.01 -42.14 -0.26
C LYS A 422 -8.51 -40.74 -0.69
N MET A 423 -8.23 -39.84 0.26
CA MET A 423 -7.79 -38.47 -0.01
C MET A 423 -6.27 -38.42 -0.16
N TRP A 424 -5.78 -37.83 -1.26
CA TRP A 424 -4.35 -37.65 -1.57
C TRP A 424 -3.69 -36.46 -0.85
N VAL A 425 -4.48 -35.64 -0.14
CA VAL A 425 -4.04 -34.48 0.66
C VAL A 425 -4.76 -34.50 2.00
N THR A 426 -4.27 -33.72 2.97
CA THR A 426 -4.95 -33.59 4.28
C THR A 426 -6.40 -33.12 4.11
N LYS A 427 -7.26 -33.48 5.06
CA LYS A 427 -8.68 -33.08 5.07
C LYS A 427 -8.91 -31.57 4.91
N ALA A 428 -8.03 -30.75 5.49
CA ALA A 428 -8.10 -29.29 5.37
C ALA A 428 -7.79 -28.82 3.94
N ALA A 429 -6.69 -29.30 3.35
CA ALA A 429 -6.36 -29.04 1.96
C ALA A 429 -7.43 -29.60 1.00
N HIS A 430 -8.01 -30.77 1.29
CA HIS A 430 -9.12 -31.32 0.50
C HIS A 430 -10.35 -30.40 0.53
N ALA A 431 -10.74 -29.91 1.71
CA ALA A 431 -11.84 -28.94 1.85
C ALA A 431 -11.54 -27.63 1.10
N GLN A 432 -10.28 -27.14 1.13
CA GLN A 432 -9.85 -25.97 0.36
C GLN A 432 -9.88 -26.22 -1.15
N ILE A 433 -9.46 -27.39 -1.64
CA ILE A 433 -9.58 -27.78 -3.06
C ILE A 433 -11.05 -27.87 -3.49
N MET A 434 -11.92 -28.43 -2.65
CA MET A 434 -13.34 -28.54 -2.96
C MET A 434 -14.05 -27.18 -2.95
N ASN A 435 -13.68 -26.27 -2.04
CA ASN A 435 -14.08 -24.85 -2.09
C ASN A 435 -13.53 -24.17 -3.37
N PHE A 436 -12.25 -24.35 -3.69
CA PHE A 436 -11.64 -23.78 -4.91
C PHE A 436 -12.36 -24.24 -6.18
N LYS A 437 -12.73 -25.53 -6.28
CA LYS A 437 -13.54 -26.08 -7.38
C LYS A 437 -14.97 -25.53 -7.48
N GLN A 438 -15.48 -24.89 -6.43
CA GLN A 438 -16.78 -24.20 -6.42
C GLN A 438 -16.65 -22.72 -6.85
N TRP A 439 -15.44 -22.21 -7.10
CA TRP A 439 -15.26 -20.84 -7.60
C TRP A 439 -15.57 -20.77 -9.10
N ASP A 440 -16.14 -19.64 -9.55
CA ASP A 440 -16.20 -19.35 -10.98
C ASP A 440 -14.80 -18.98 -11.49
N HIS A 441 -14.01 -20.02 -11.79
CA HIS A 441 -12.64 -19.88 -12.24
C HIS A 441 -12.51 -18.95 -13.46
N SER A 442 -13.50 -18.89 -14.37
CA SER A 442 -13.42 -17.96 -15.51
C SER A 442 -13.44 -16.50 -15.08
N LYS A 443 -14.29 -16.14 -14.10
CA LYS A 443 -14.35 -14.79 -13.53
C LYS A 443 -13.07 -14.47 -12.73
N VAL A 444 -12.64 -15.38 -11.86
CA VAL A 444 -11.44 -15.19 -11.03
C VAL A 444 -10.16 -15.10 -11.87
N TYR A 445 -9.97 -15.99 -12.86
CA TYR A 445 -8.81 -15.96 -13.77
C TYR A 445 -8.79 -14.70 -14.66
N THR A 446 -9.95 -14.23 -15.12
CA THR A 446 -10.05 -12.96 -15.85
C THR A 446 -9.51 -11.80 -15.01
N TRP A 447 -9.90 -11.72 -13.72
CA TRP A 447 -9.40 -10.70 -12.81
C TRP A 447 -7.93 -10.89 -12.42
N ALA A 448 -7.44 -12.12 -12.31
CA ALA A 448 -6.03 -12.41 -11.99
C ALA A 448 -5.09 -11.90 -13.09
N ILE A 449 -5.47 -12.09 -14.37
CA ILE A 449 -4.73 -11.53 -15.51
C ILE A 449 -4.81 -9.99 -15.50
N MET A 450 -6.00 -9.40 -15.26
CA MET A 450 -6.15 -7.94 -15.20
C MET A 450 -5.28 -7.29 -14.11
N TRP A 451 -5.18 -7.88 -12.92
CA TRP A 451 -4.31 -7.36 -11.86
C TRP A 451 -2.83 -7.42 -12.23
N GLY A 452 -2.38 -8.53 -12.82
CA GLY A 452 -1.00 -8.64 -13.32
C GLY A 452 -0.70 -7.66 -14.47
N LEU A 453 -1.67 -7.40 -15.34
CA LEU A 453 -1.54 -6.40 -16.40
C LEU A 453 -1.39 -4.97 -15.84
N VAL A 454 -2.19 -4.60 -14.82
CA VAL A 454 -2.05 -3.30 -14.14
C VAL A 454 -0.68 -3.21 -13.47
N TYR A 455 -0.24 -4.26 -12.79
CA TYR A 455 1.08 -4.34 -12.17
C TYR A 455 2.22 -4.13 -13.20
N MET A 456 2.20 -4.84 -14.34
CA MET A 456 3.25 -4.73 -15.36
C MET A 456 3.28 -3.35 -16.02
N ILE A 457 2.12 -2.74 -16.27
CA ILE A 457 2.01 -1.36 -16.78
C ILE A 457 2.63 -0.36 -15.79
N MET A 458 2.38 -0.51 -14.49
CA MET A 458 2.95 0.40 -13.50
C MET A 458 4.46 0.17 -13.28
N GLN A 459 4.89 -1.07 -13.07
CA GLN A 459 6.27 -1.36 -12.64
C GLN A 459 7.30 -1.40 -13.77
N VAL A 460 6.91 -1.78 -14.99
CA VAL A 460 7.84 -1.81 -16.13
C VAL A 460 7.66 -0.57 -17.00
N PHE A 461 6.46 -0.33 -17.53
CA PHE A 461 6.25 0.78 -18.46
C PHE A 461 6.33 2.16 -17.76
N ALA A 462 5.54 2.39 -16.71
CA ALA A 462 5.53 3.69 -16.03
C ALA A 462 6.80 3.92 -15.18
N ALA A 463 7.23 2.95 -14.37
CA ALA A 463 8.33 3.16 -13.42
C ALA A 463 9.75 3.03 -13.99
N LYS A 464 9.99 2.28 -15.07
CA LYS A 464 11.33 2.11 -15.69
C LYS A 464 11.48 2.90 -17.01
N PHE A 465 10.61 2.69 -18.00
CA PHE A 465 10.75 3.35 -19.31
C PHE A 465 10.57 4.88 -19.24
N THR A 466 9.74 5.41 -18.33
CA THR A 466 9.66 6.88 -18.11
C THR A 466 10.97 7.45 -17.59
N VAL A 467 11.67 6.75 -16.69
CA VAL A 467 12.96 7.19 -16.12
C VAL A 467 14.04 7.22 -17.21
N LEU A 468 14.09 6.18 -18.06
CA LEU A 468 14.98 6.16 -19.23
C LEU A 468 14.69 7.31 -20.20
N PHE A 469 13.43 7.56 -20.51
CA PHE A 469 13.04 8.66 -21.40
C PHE A 469 13.38 10.04 -20.83
N LEU A 470 13.22 10.25 -19.52
CA LEU A 470 13.58 11.50 -18.85
C LEU A 470 15.11 11.69 -18.74
N SER A 471 15.89 10.61 -18.58
CA SER A 471 17.36 10.65 -18.66
C SER A 471 17.85 10.97 -20.07
N TRP A 472 17.25 10.38 -21.11
CA TRP A 472 17.55 10.73 -22.49
C TRP A 472 17.25 12.21 -22.78
N MET A 473 16.07 12.69 -22.37
CA MET A 473 15.70 14.11 -22.47
C MET A 473 16.71 15.03 -21.76
N LYS A 474 17.22 14.64 -20.58
CA LYS A 474 18.29 15.35 -19.85
C LYS A 474 19.57 15.44 -20.69
N LYS A 475 20.03 14.34 -21.32
CA LYS A 475 21.22 14.33 -22.19
C LYS A 475 21.07 15.27 -23.38
N GLU A 476 19.96 15.18 -24.13
CA GLU A 476 19.75 16.04 -25.30
C GLU A 476 19.64 17.53 -24.94
N SER A 477 19.07 17.84 -23.77
CA SER A 477 18.79 19.22 -23.35
C SER A 477 20.00 19.99 -22.81
N SER A 478 21.13 19.34 -22.53
CA SER A 478 22.30 19.97 -21.88
C SER A 478 22.92 21.12 -22.70
N SER A 479 22.89 21.00 -24.02
CA SER A 479 23.41 21.98 -24.97
C SER A 479 22.43 23.09 -25.35
N MET A 480 21.22 23.09 -24.77
CA MET A 480 20.12 23.95 -25.19
C MET A 480 19.92 25.16 -24.27
N SER A 481 19.54 26.30 -24.86
CA SER A 481 19.19 27.51 -24.09
C SER A 481 18.08 27.26 -23.06
N PHE A 482 18.12 27.99 -21.93
CA PHE A 482 17.14 27.87 -20.85
C PHE A 482 15.66 27.97 -21.30
N VAL A 483 15.38 28.80 -22.30
CA VAL A 483 14.02 28.96 -22.87
C VAL A 483 13.61 27.69 -23.65
N ALA A 484 14.53 27.08 -24.39
CA ALA A 484 14.27 25.81 -25.08
C ALA A 484 14.07 24.66 -24.08
N VAL A 485 14.90 24.57 -23.03
CA VAL A 485 14.75 23.55 -21.97
C VAL A 485 13.44 23.75 -21.19
N THR A 486 13.05 24.99 -20.89
CA THR A 486 11.71 25.29 -20.36
C THR A 486 10.62 24.77 -21.30
N GLY A 487 10.73 25.06 -22.60
CA GLY A 487 9.77 24.61 -23.62
C GLY A 487 9.65 23.08 -23.70
N ILE A 488 10.78 22.37 -23.59
CA ILE A 488 10.83 20.91 -23.55
C ILE A 488 10.17 20.38 -22.28
N ILE A 489 10.53 20.87 -21.09
CA ILE A 489 9.93 20.46 -19.81
C ILE A 489 8.42 20.72 -19.79
N VAL A 490 7.96 21.85 -20.32
CA VAL A 490 6.52 22.15 -20.44
C VAL A 490 5.83 21.25 -21.47
N GLY A 491 6.42 21.03 -22.64
CA GLY A 491 5.82 20.21 -23.70
C GLY A 491 5.76 18.72 -23.34
N VAL A 492 6.88 18.15 -22.89
CA VAL A 492 6.99 16.77 -22.41
C VAL A 492 6.16 16.57 -21.15
N GLY A 493 6.24 17.49 -20.18
CA GLY A 493 5.42 17.44 -18.99
C GLY A 493 3.92 17.44 -19.33
N MET A 494 3.48 18.27 -20.27
CA MET A 494 2.08 18.30 -20.71
C MET A 494 1.66 16.99 -21.36
N PHE A 495 2.50 16.41 -22.22
CA PHE A 495 2.26 15.09 -22.82
C PHE A 495 2.13 14.00 -21.74
N LEU A 496 3.08 13.94 -20.80
CA LEU A 496 3.07 12.95 -19.72
C LEU A 496 1.86 13.11 -18.79
N PHE A 497 1.47 14.34 -18.43
CA PHE A 497 0.22 14.59 -17.68
C PHE A 497 -1.04 14.18 -18.46
N LEU A 498 -1.02 14.18 -19.79
CA LEU A 498 -2.16 13.75 -20.61
C LEU A 498 -2.24 12.22 -20.79
N LEU A 499 -1.26 11.45 -20.28
CA LEU A 499 -1.26 10.00 -20.27
C LEU A 499 -1.79 9.43 -18.93
N PRO A 500 -2.85 8.59 -18.93
CA PRO A 500 -3.48 8.09 -17.70
C PRO A 500 -2.59 7.39 -16.64
N PRO A 501 -1.56 6.58 -17.00
CA PRO A 501 -0.81 5.79 -16.02
C PRO A 501 0.41 6.52 -15.43
N ILE A 502 0.73 7.74 -15.89
CA ILE A 502 1.98 8.41 -15.53
C ILE A 502 1.75 9.37 -14.35
N PRO A 503 2.49 9.23 -13.23
CA PRO A 503 2.40 10.15 -12.10
C PRO A 503 3.09 11.48 -12.41
N GLY A 504 2.62 12.57 -11.77
CA GLY A 504 3.18 13.91 -11.96
C GLY A 504 4.54 14.16 -11.29
N VAL A 505 4.87 13.38 -10.25
CA VAL A 505 6.07 13.60 -9.41
C VAL A 505 7.39 13.55 -10.21
N PRO A 506 7.64 12.57 -11.10
CA PRO A 506 8.82 12.59 -11.97
C PRO A 506 9.00 13.87 -12.80
N ILE A 507 7.92 14.52 -13.23
CA ILE A 507 7.98 15.75 -14.06
C ILE A 507 8.51 16.92 -13.23
N TYR A 508 8.01 17.09 -12.00
CA TYR A 508 8.52 18.12 -11.09
C TYR A 508 9.96 17.83 -10.64
N LEU A 509 10.31 16.55 -10.47
CA LEU A 509 11.64 16.09 -10.06
C LEU A 509 12.68 16.37 -11.15
N THR A 510 12.40 15.99 -12.40
CA THR A 510 13.24 16.31 -13.56
C THR A 510 13.25 17.81 -13.85
N GLY A 511 12.14 18.53 -13.62
CA GLY A 511 12.12 20.00 -13.69
C GLY A 511 13.09 20.64 -12.71
N GLY A 512 13.09 20.19 -11.44
CA GLY A 512 14.05 20.62 -10.42
C GLY A 512 15.50 20.21 -10.70
N LEU A 513 15.71 19.08 -11.38
CA LEU A 513 17.04 18.63 -11.80
C LEU A 513 17.61 19.48 -12.95
N MET A 514 16.77 19.90 -13.90
CA MET A 514 17.24 20.48 -15.18
C MET A 514 17.14 22.00 -15.25
N LEU A 515 16.06 22.62 -14.76
CA LEU A 515 15.86 24.06 -14.94
C LEU A 515 16.79 24.91 -14.05
N PRO A 516 17.05 24.56 -12.76
CA PRO A 516 18.10 25.21 -11.97
C PRO A 516 19.49 25.09 -12.58
N ALA A 517 19.85 23.92 -13.12
CA ALA A 517 21.14 23.69 -13.79
C ALA A 517 21.36 24.67 -14.95
N VAL A 518 20.43 24.69 -15.91
CA VAL A 518 20.56 25.54 -17.11
C VAL A 518 20.36 27.03 -16.80
N ALA A 519 19.59 27.40 -15.78
CA ALA A 519 19.42 28.80 -15.36
C ALA A 519 20.68 29.43 -14.74
N THR A 520 21.53 28.61 -14.12
CA THR A 520 22.70 29.05 -13.34
C THR A 520 24.02 28.97 -14.10
N GLY A 521 24.05 28.31 -15.27
CA GLY A 521 25.26 28.15 -16.09
C GLY A 521 26.20 27.03 -15.60
N TYR A 522 25.97 26.46 -14.42
CA TYR A 522 26.76 25.38 -13.84
C TYR A 522 26.52 24.05 -14.60
N GLY A 523 27.36 23.83 -15.62
CA GLY A 523 27.40 22.59 -16.41
C GLY A 523 27.50 22.76 -17.94
N THR A 524 27.60 23.99 -18.47
CA THR A 524 27.64 24.23 -19.93
C THR A 524 29.02 24.56 -20.51
N ALA A 525 30.10 24.47 -19.73
CA ALA A 525 31.46 24.81 -20.16
C ALA A 525 32.43 23.64 -19.96
N GLU A 526 32.69 22.88 -21.03
CA GLU A 526 33.85 21.97 -21.09
C GLU A 526 35.18 22.76 -21.11
N ASP A 527 35.14 24.01 -21.57
CA ASP A 527 36.29 24.93 -21.66
C ASP A 527 36.60 25.72 -20.36
N GLY A 528 35.96 25.38 -19.23
CA GLY A 528 36.25 26.00 -17.92
C GLY A 528 35.97 27.50 -17.82
N SER A 529 35.08 28.03 -18.66
CA SER A 529 34.67 29.45 -18.63
C SER A 529 33.38 29.65 -17.84
N ASP A 530 33.36 30.66 -16.96
CA ASP A 530 32.17 31.04 -16.19
C ASP A 530 31.01 31.43 -17.12
N GLY A 531 30.03 30.54 -17.27
CA GLY A 531 28.80 30.85 -18.00
C GLY A 531 27.98 31.90 -17.24
N GLU A 532 27.75 33.07 -17.86
CA GLU A 532 26.95 34.14 -17.23
C GLU A 532 25.61 33.59 -16.74
N ALA A 533 25.38 33.66 -15.42
CA ALA A 533 24.17 33.16 -14.80
C ALA A 533 22.93 33.90 -15.36
N GLN A 534 22.14 33.18 -16.15
CA GLN A 534 21.06 33.76 -16.96
C GLN A 534 19.88 34.32 -16.12
N PHE A 535 19.90 34.09 -14.80
CA PHE A 535 18.84 34.50 -13.87
C PHE A 535 19.35 35.41 -12.73
N PRO A 536 18.85 36.66 -12.62
CA PRO A 536 19.18 37.54 -11.51
C PRO A 536 18.58 37.01 -10.21
N GLY A 537 19.43 36.51 -9.32
CA GLY A 537 19.05 35.87 -8.06
C GLY A 537 19.45 34.40 -7.92
N GLY A 538 20.19 33.84 -8.88
CA GLY A 538 20.85 32.53 -8.77
C GLY A 538 19.89 31.35 -8.49
N ILE A 539 20.39 30.32 -7.80
CA ILE A 539 19.65 29.07 -7.54
C ILE A 539 18.25 29.34 -6.94
N ILE A 540 18.12 30.25 -5.98
CA ILE A 540 16.83 30.56 -5.33
C ILE A 540 15.82 31.08 -6.36
N SER A 541 16.24 31.97 -7.26
CA SER A 541 15.37 32.49 -8.33
C SER A 541 14.98 31.41 -9.35
N ALA A 542 15.90 30.51 -9.70
CA ALA A 542 15.67 29.40 -10.61
C ALA A 542 14.74 28.33 -10.02
N VAL A 543 14.87 28.02 -8.72
CA VAL A 543 13.94 27.15 -7.97
C VAL A 543 12.55 27.77 -7.92
N ALA A 544 12.43 29.07 -7.59
CA ALA A 544 11.15 29.76 -7.54
C ALA A 544 10.45 29.79 -8.92
N TYR A 545 11.21 30.04 -9.99
CA TYR A 545 10.74 29.91 -11.37
C TYR A 545 10.28 28.49 -11.69
N THR A 546 11.07 27.47 -11.33
CA THR A 546 10.76 26.06 -11.60
C THR A 546 9.48 25.61 -10.89
N CYS A 547 9.29 26.01 -9.63
CA CYS A 547 8.04 25.80 -8.89
C CYS A 547 6.85 26.49 -9.57
N MET A 548 7.04 27.70 -10.11
CA MET A 548 5.99 28.44 -10.83
C MET A 548 5.64 27.78 -12.18
N VAL A 549 6.65 27.35 -12.95
CA VAL A 549 6.47 26.58 -14.19
C VAL A 549 5.73 25.27 -13.91
N GLY A 550 6.12 24.53 -12.87
CA GLY A 550 5.43 23.32 -12.43
C GLY A 550 3.97 23.56 -12.07
N LEU A 551 3.66 24.65 -11.36
CA LEU A 551 2.29 25.02 -10.99
C LEU A 551 1.45 25.43 -12.21
N ILE A 552 1.99 26.25 -13.11
CA ILE A 552 1.33 26.66 -14.35
C ILE A 552 1.07 25.43 -15.23
N LEU A 553 2.08 24.59 -15.44
CA LEU A 553 2.00 23.34 -16.19
C LEU A 553 0.88 22.44 -15.64
N LYS A 554 0.82 22.26 -14.31
CA LYS A 554 -0.21 21.49 -13.62
C LYS A 554 -1.62 22.06 -13.82
N LEU A 555 -1.80 23.37 -13.67
CA LEU A 555 -3.11 24.02 -13.86
C LEU A 555 -3.57 23.98 -15.33
N CYS A 556 -2.63 24.13 -16.28
CA CYS A 556 -2.89 23.97 -17.71
C CYS A 556 -3.24 22.50 -18.06
N ALA A 557 -2.53 21.52 -17.50
CA ALA A 557 -2.83 20.11 -17.66
C ALA A 557 -4.23 19.77 -17.13
N CYS A 558 -4.57 20.19 -15.90
CA CYS A 558 -5.92 20.04 -15.34
C CYS A 558 -6.98 20.74 -16.21
N THR A 559 -6.68 21.90 -16.80
CA THR A 559 -7.58 22.59 -17.75
C THR A 559 -7.84 21.77 -19.00
N LEU A 560 -6.80 21.21 -19.65
CA LEU A 560 -6.96 20.37 -20.84
C LEU A 560 -7.64 19.04 -20.52
N GLN A 561 -7.23 18.37 -19.44
CA GLN A 561 -7.87 17.15 -18.93
C GLN A 561 -9.37 17.38 -18.66
N GLN A 562 -9.76 18.51 -18.06
CA GLN A 562 -11.16 18.84 -17.78
C GLN A 562 -11.95 19.26 -19.03
N LYS A 563 -11.41 20.16 -19.86
CA LYS A 563 -12.15 20.80 -20.97
C LYS A 563 -11.91 20.23 -22.36
N ALA A 564 -10.69 19.83 -22.70
CA ALA A 564 -10.39 19.23 -24.00
C ALA A 564 -10.67 17.72 -24.03
N ILE A 565 -10.59 17.04 -22.88
CA ILE A 565 -10.83 15.59 -22.76
C ILE A 565 -12.14 15.30 -22.02
N GLY A 566 -12.25 15.68 -20.74
CA GLY A 566 -13.32 15.25 -19.84
C GLY A 566 -14.72 15.66 -20.27
N GLU A 567 -14.95 16.92 -20.61
CA GLU A 567 -16.27 17.40 -21.03
C GLU A 567 -16.73 16.81 -22.39
N PRO A 568 -15.88 16.73 -23.44
CA PRO A 568 -16.20 15.99 -24.67
C PRO A 568 -16.45 14.49 -24.45
N LEU A 569 -15.67 13.82 -23.59
CA LEU A 569 -15.92 12.43 -23.22
C LEU A 569 -17.21 12.26 -22.41
N GLY A 570 -17.56 13.23 -21.56
CA GLY A 570 -18.82 13.22 -20.78
C GLY A 570 -20.08 13.25 -21.65
N ASN A 571 -20.00 13.71 -22.89
CA ASN A 571 -21.12 13.60 -23.84
C ASN A 571 -21.35 12.15 -24.33
N ARG A 572 -20.46 11.20 -24.03
CA ARG A 572 -20.58 9.78 -24.42
C ARG A 572 -21.12 8.95 -23.25
N VAL A 573 -22.29 8.32 -23.44
CA VAL A 573 -22.96 7.49 -22.41
C VAL A 573 -22.00 6.46 -21.79
N TRP A 574 -21.28 5.71 -22.63
CA TRP A 574 -20.39 4.65 -22.16
C TRP A 574 -19.21 5.14 -21.30
N ILE A 575 -18.77 6.40 -21.44
CA ILE A 575 -17.80 7.01 -20.52
C ILE A 575 -18.47 7.28 -19.17
N ARG A 576 -19.67 7.87 -19.19
CA ARG A 576 -20.44 8.16 -17.97
C ARG A 576 -20.78 6.89 -17.19
N GLN A 577 -21.06 5.78 -17.90
CA GLN A 577 -21.16 4.44 -17.33
C GLN A 577 -19.81 3.94 -16.77
N LEU A 578 -18.72 4.04 -17.54
CA LEU A 578 -17.39 3.55 -17.13
C LEU A 578 -16.89 4.23 -15.85
N VAL A 579 -17.14 5.53 -15.67
CA VAL A 579 -16.82 6.25 -14.42
C VAL A 579 -17.88 6.08 -13.33
N SER A 580 -18.94 5.29 -13.57
CA SER A 580 -20.06 5.07 -12.65
C SER A 580 -20.69 6.38 -12.14
N ILE A 581 -21.06 7.29 -13.05
CA ILE A 581 -21.55 8.66 -12.73
C ILE A 581 -22.75 8.68 -11.76
N ASN A 582 -23.58 7.63 -11.78
CA ASN A 582 -24.77 7.48 -10.94
C ASN A 582 -24.46 6.91 -9.53
N SER A 583 -23.24 6.45 -9.26
CA SER A 583 -22.85 5.91 -7.96
C SER A 583 -22.86 6.97 -6.86
N SER A 584 -23.16 6.56 -5.62
CA SER A 584 -23.15 7.43 -4.44
C SER A 584 -21.80 8.11 -4.24
N THR A 585 -20.68 7.41 -4.42
CA THR A 585 -19.33 7.94 -4.34
C THR A 585 -19.10 9.09 -5.31
N ILE A 586 -19.44 8.93 -6.60
CA ILE A 586 -19.19 9.94 -7.64
C ILE A 586 -20.18 11.11 -7.52
N ARG A 587 -21.45 10.85 -7.18
CA ARG A 587 -22.44 11.91 -6.87
C ARG A 587 -22.01 12.73 -5.65
N THR A 588 -21.44 12.11 -4.61
CA THR A 588 -20.90 12.81 -3.44
C THR A 588 -19.65 13.62 -3.80
N MET A 589 -18.72 13.04 -4.57
CA MET A 589 -17.53 13.74 -5.08
C MET A 589 -17.93 14.98 -5.89
N LYS A 590 -18.93 14.87 -6.77
CA LYS A 590 -19.52 16.00 -7.50
C LYS A 590 -20.03 17.10 -6.56
N LEU A 591 -20.74 16.72 -5.49
CA LEU A 591 -21.31 17.64 -4.51
C LEU A 591 -20.26 18.29 -3.59
N ILE A 592 -19.15 17.63 -3.28
CA ILE A 592 -18.00 18.25 -2.59
C ILE A 592 -17.30 19.25 -3.53
N LEU A 593 -16.96 18.83 -4.75
CA LEU A 593 -16.17 19.63 -5.68
C LEU A 593 -16.95 20.83 -6.26
N LYS A 594 -18.29 20.77 -6.29
CA LYS A 594 -19.17 21.89 -6.68
C LYS A 594 -19.25 23.00 -5.62
N GLN A 595 -18.92 22.74 -4.35
CA GLN A 595 -18.92 23.79 -3.31
C GLN A 595 -18.02 24.96 -3.71
N GLU A 596 -18.38 26.18 -3.32
CA GLU A 596 -17.57 27.36 -3.62
C GLU A 596 -16.40 27.51 -2.64
N GLY A 597 -15.26 28.00 -3.14
CA GLY A 597 -14.07 28.27 -2.32
C GLY A 597 -13.22 27.04 -2.00
N LEU A 598 -12.38 27.16 -0.97
CA LEU A 598 -11.40 26.14 -0.57
C LEU A 598 -11.90 25.37 0.67
N THR A 599 -12.47 24.18 0.45
CA THR A 599 -12.76 23.22 1.53
C THR A 599 -11.68 22.14 1.59
N VAL A 600 -11.33 21.68 2.80
CA VAL A 600 -10.31 20.62 3.00
C VAL A 600 -10.66 19.37 2.18
N ALA A 601 -11.94 19.00 2.14
CA ALA A 601 -12.45 17.90 1.33
C ALA A 601 -12.21 18.09 -0.18
N LYS A 602 -12.46 19.28 -0.74
CA LYS A 602 -12.17 19.59 -2.15
C LYS A 602 -10.67 19.48 -2.44
N VAL A 603 -9.85 20.15 -1.62
CA VAL A 603 -8.39 20.20 -1.81
C VAL A 603 -7.79 18.79 -1.72
N ALA A 604 -8.17 18.01 -0.72
CA ALA A 604 -7.71 16.64 -0.55
C ALA A 604 -8.03 15.76 -1.77
N ILE A 605 -9.25 15.87 -2.31
CA ILE A 605 -9.65 15.15 -3.53
C ILE A 605 -8.84 15.59 -4.76
N LEU A 606 -8.59 16.89 -4.94
CA LEU A 606 -7.92 17.44 -6.13
C LEU A 606 -6.39 17.41 -6.09
N VAL A 607 -5.78 17.19 -4.92
CA VAL A 607 -4.33 17.09 -4.72
C VAL A 607 -3.88 15.65 -4.44
N GLY A 608 -4.69 14.86 -3.72
CA GLY A 608 -4.42 13.46 -3.43
C GLY A 608 -5.03 12.46 -4.42
N GLY A 609 -6.01 12.87 -5.23
CA GLY A 609 -6.56 12.03 -6.30
C GLY A 609 -5.61 11.94 -7.50
N PRO A 610 -5.49 10.77 -8.17
CA PRO A 610 -4.61 10.63 -9.34
C PRO A 610 -4.99 11.62 -10.45
N ASP A 611 -3.99 12.33 -10.95
CA ASP A 611 -4.11 13.57 -11.74
C ASP A 611 -5.07 13.52 -12.93
N TRP A 612 -4.77 12.62 -13.87
CA TRP A 612 -5.52 12.46 -15.11
C TRP A 612 -6.98 12.06 -14.85
N PRO A 613 -7.29 10.94 -14.16
CA PRO A 613 -8.67 10.51 -13.98
C PRO A 613 -9.48 11.50 -13.13
N THR A 614 -8.88 12.15 -12.13
CA THR A 614 -9.58 13.13 -11.29
C THR A 614 -10.01 14.36 -12.11
N SER A 615 -9.12 14.91 -12.93
CA SER A 615 -9.38 16.10 -13.73
C SER A 615 -10.32 15.81 -14.92
N VAL A 616 -10.14 14.66 -15.58
CA VAL A 616 -11.05 14.17 -16.62
C VAL A 616 -12.45 13.93 -16.06
N LEU A 617 -12.56 13.32 -14.87
CA LEU A 617 -13.85 13.11 -14.18
C LEU A 617 -14.53 14.44 -13.82
N CYS A 618 -13.79 15.47 -13.40
CA CYS A 618 -14.36 16.81 -13.20
C CYS A 618 -14.97 17.39 -14.50
N GLY A 619 -14.40 17.06 -15.65
CA GLY A 619 -14.95 17.39 -16.97
C GLY A 619 -16.20 16.59 -17.31
N VAL A 620 -16.20 15.27 -17.07
CA VAL A 620 -17.36 14.39 -17.26
C VAL A 620 -18.54 14.82 -16.37
N MET A 621 -18.26 15.24 -15.14
CA MET A 621 -19.24 15.80 -14.20
C MET A 621 -19.70 17.22 -14.54
N LYS A 622 -19.09 17.87 -15.55
CA LYS A 622 -19.31 19.25 -16.01
C LYS A 622 -19.18 20.29 -14.89
N LEU A 623 -18.16 20.14 -14.05
CA LEU A 623 -17.88 21.06 -12.95
C LEU A 623 -17.27 22.40 -13.46
N PRO A 624 -17.47 23.51 -12.72
CA PRO A 624 -16.92 24.82 -13.09
C PRO A 624 -15.39 24.84 -12.95
N LEU A 625 -14.68 25.05 -14.06
CA LEU A 625 -13.21 25.04 -14.15
C LEU A 625 -12.52 25.89 -13.06
N HIS A 626 -13.02 27.10 -12.79
CA HIS A 626 -12.40 27.99 -11.80
C HIS A 626 -12.40 27.39 -10.37
N GLN A 627 -13.46 26.68 -9.97
CA GLN A 627 -13.51 26.01 -8.66
C GLN A 627 -12.55 24.82 -8.55
N ILE A 628 -12.28 24.15 -9.68
CA ILE A 628 -11.31 23.06 -9.76
C ILE A 628 -9.90 23.62 -9.71
N LEU A 629 -9.55 24.58 -10.57
CA LEU A 629 -8.21 25.20 -10.56
C LEU A 629 -7.87 25.82 -9.20
N ILE A 630 -8.80 26.55 -8.57
CA ILE A 630 -8.63 27.07 -7.21
C ILE A 630 -8.40 25.91 -6.23
N GLY A 631 -9.21 24.85 -6.27
CA GLY A 631 -9.06 23.69 -5.41
C GLY A 631 -7.79 22.87 -5.65
N THR A 632 -7.19 22.97 -6.84
CA THR A 632 -5.91 22.36 -7.20
C THR A 632 -4.71 23.20 -6.79
N LEU A 633 -4.82 24.52 -6.60
CA LEU A 633 -3.68 25.39 -6.22
C LEU A 633 -2.81 24.86 -5.06
N PRO A 634 -3.35 24.24 -3.98
CA PRO A 634 -2.53 23.68 -2.91
C PRO A 634 -1.63 22.50 -3.31
N VAL A 635 -1.71 22.00 -4.56
CA VAL A 635 -0.70 21.10 -5.14
C VAL A 635 0.71 21.70 -5.13
N PHE A 636 0.84 23.03 -4.97
CA PHE A 636 2.11 23.70 -4.68
C PHE A 636 2.86 23.08 -3.49
N PHE A 637 2.15 22.56 -2.47
CA PHE A 637 2.76 21.84 -1.33
C PHE A 637 3.34 20.47 -1.70
N LEU A 638 3.02 19.92 -2.88
CA LEU A 638 3.69 18.76 -3.47
C LEU A 638 4.80 19.19 -4.46
N ILE A 639 4.54 20.22 -5.26
CA ILE A 639 5.50 20.71 -6.28
C ILE A 639 6.79 21.23 -5.62
N VAL A 640 6.68 22.09 -4.60
CA VAL A 640 7.85 22.68 -3.93
C VAL A 640 8.82 21.62 -3.38
N PRO A 641 8.41 20.63 -2.56
CA PRO A 641 9.35 19.61 -2.10
C PRO A 641 9.91 18.77 -3.27
N THR A 642 9.11 18.40 -4.28
CA THR A 642 9.66 17.61 -5.40
C THR A 642 10.66 18.40 -6.28
N VAL A 643 10.43 19.70 -6.51
CA VAL A 643 11.38 20.58 -7.23
C VAL A 643 12.65 20.80 -6.40
N LEU A 644 12.52 21.03 -5.09
CA LEU A 644 13.66 21.16 -4.19
C LEU A 644 14.49 19.87 -4.19
N ALA A 645 13.86 18.71 -4.07
CA ALA A 645 14.55 17.43 -4.16
C ALA A 645 15.35 17.30 -5.48
N GLY A 646 14.72 17.58 -6.63
CA GLY A 646 15.42 17.55 -7.92
C GLY A 646 16.60 18.53 -7.99
N THR A 647 16.44 19.71 -7.40
CA THR A 647 17.51 20.73 -7.32
C THR A 647 18.68 20.21 -6.49
N PHE A 648 18.41 19.56 -5.36
CA PHE A 648 19.46 19.02 -4.50
C PHE A 648 20.13 17.77 -5.08
N ILE A 649 19.43 16.94 -5.86
CA ILE A 649 20.06 15.89 -6.68
C ILE A 649 21.03 16.50 -7.71
N TRP A 650 20.68 17.63 -8.33
CA TRP A 650 21.61 18.32 -9.23
C TRP A 650 22.80 18.91 -8.47
N MET A 651 22.58 19.55 -7.32
CA MET A 651 23.66 20.12 -6.50
C MET A 651 24.64 19.04 -6.00
N SER A 652 24.18 17.85 -5.62
CA SER A 652 25.05 16.71 -5.25
C SER A 652 25.71 16.02 -6.45
N LEU A 653 25.45 16.47 -7.69
CA LEU A 653 26.16 16.04 -8.89
C LEU A 653 27.21 17.05 -9.36
N LEU A 654 27.22 18.28 -8.82
CA LEU A 654 28.20 19.31 -9.15
C LEU A 654 29.57 18.97 -8.56
N ILE A 655 30.58 18.96 -9.42
CA ILE A 655 31.99 18.73 -9.08
C ILE A 655 32.76 20.01 -9.42
N ASP A 656 33.66 20.41 -8.52
CA ASP A 656 34.66 21.46 -8.74
C ASP A 656 35.73 20.95 -9.72
N PRO A 657 36.00 21.66 -10.85
CA PRO A 657 36.96 21.21 -11.84
C PRO A 657 38.42 21.24 -11.36
N GLU A 658 38.79 22.12 -10.43
CA GLU A 658 40.17 22.23 -9.94
C GLU A 658 40.50 21.12 -8.94
N THR A 659 39.59 20.84 -8.00
CA THR A 659 39.81 19.83 -6.95
C THR A 659 39.28 18.43 -7.31
N GLN A 660 38.39 18.32 -8.32
CA GLN A 660 37.62 17.11 -8.65
C GLN A 660 36.71 16.63 -7.52
N GLN A 661 36.22 17.55 -6.68
CA GLN A 661 35.42 17.23 -5.49
C GLN A 661 33.98 17.77 -5.53
N PRO A 662 33.00 17.10 -4.90
CA PRO A 662 31.61 17.52 -4.87
C PRO A 662 31.40 18.84 -4.12
N ILE A 663 30.77 19.82 -4.77
CA ILE A 663 30.63 21.20 -4.24
C ILE A 663 29.62 21.29 -3.08
N TYR A 664 28.63 20.39 -3.05
CA TYR A 664 27.51 20.41 -2.09
C TYR A 664 27.20 19.01 -1.56
N THR A 665 28.10 18.45 -0.75
CA THR A 665 27.95 17.08 -0.22
C THR A 665 26.63 16.88 0.54
N TRP A 666 26.27 17.83 1.41
CA TRP A 666 25.00 17.88 2.16
C TRP A 666 23.73 17.83 1.28
N ALA A 667 23.80 18.14 -0.02
CA ALA A 667 22.62 18.17 -0.87
C ALA A 667 21.99 16.77 -1.04
N GLY A 668 22.76 15.69 -0.89
CA GLY A 668 22.23 14.32 -0.83
C GLY A 668 21.20 14.14 0.30
N THR A 669 21.53 14.58 1.52
CA THR A 669 20.61 14.65 2.68
C THR A 669 19.30 15.32 2.31
N VAL A 670 19.42 16.54 1.79
CA VAL A 670 18.29 17.48 1.69
C VAL A 670 17.37 17.07 0.53
N SER A 671 17.90 16.45 -0.52
CA SER A 671 17.11 15.74 -1.53
C SER A 671 16.22 14.66 -0.91
N ALA A 672 16.79 13.73 -0.14
CA ALA A 672 16.06 12.62 0.45
C ALA A 672 14.97 13.09 1.43
N LEU A 673 15.26 14.12 2.25
CA LEU A 673 14.29 14.79 3.10
C LEU A 673 13.09 15.31 2.30
N PHE A 674 13.34 16.04 1.22
CA PHE A 674 12.26 16.61 0.41
C PHE A 674 11.48 15.56 -0.40
N MET A 675 12.10 14.45 -0.81
CA MET A 675 11.36 13.32 -1.39
C MET A 675 10.43 12.64 -0.38
N VAL A 676 10.87 12.47 0.87
CA VAL A 676 10.01 11.96 1.96
C VAL A 676 8.85 12.92 2.25
N LEU A 677 9.09 14.23 2.22
CA LEU A 677 8.04 15.24 2.39
C LEU A 677 7.01 15.19 1.24
N ALA A 678 7.47 15.10 -0.02
CA ALA A 678 6.60 14.94 -1.19
C ALA A 678 5.75 13.66 -1.10
N ALA A 679 6.36 12.52 -0.78
CA ALA A 679 5.68 11.24 -0.57
C ALA A 679 4.62 11.32 0.54
N SER A 680 4.93 12.04 1.62
CA SER A 680 4.04 12.26 2.76
C SER A 680 2.85 13.15 2.40
N VAL A 681 3.04 14.21 1.61
CA VAL A 681 1.96 15.09 1.10
C VAL A 681 1.05 14.32 0.14
N GLN A 682 1.61 13.56 -0.81
CA GLN A 682 0.84 12.74 -1.75
C GLN A 682 0.01 11.67 -1.02
N SER A 683 0.62 10.92 -0.10
CA SER A 683 -0.07 9.87 0.67
C SER A 683 -1.12 10.45 1.64
N GLY A 684 -0.75 11.48 2.40
CA GLY A 684 -1.60 12.07 3.44
C GLY A 684 -2.82 12.80 2.90
N SER A 685 -2.66 13.57 1.80
CA SER A 685 -3.79 14.27 1.17
C SER A 685 -4.86 13.29 0.67
N MET A 686 -4.46 12.14 0.13
CA MET A 686 -5.37 11.10 -0.32
C MET A 686 -6.10 10.38 0.83
N VAL A 687 -5.39 10.12 1.94
CA VAL A 687 -6.00 9.57 3.17
C VAL A 687 -7.08 10.52 3.73
N VAL A 688 -6.80 11.83 3.73
CA VAL A 688 -7.77 12.88 4.10
C VAL A 688 -8.94 12.96 3.09
N ALA A 689 -8.68 12.73 1.80
CA ALA A 689 -9.72 12.69 0.77
C ALA A 689 -10.71 11.54 0.99
N ALA A 690 -10.20 10.33 1.27
CA ALA A 690 -11.02 9.17 1.57
C ALA A 690 -11.88 9.37 2.83
N TYR A 691 -11.30 9.94 3.90
CA TYR A 691 -12.03 10.30 5.11
C TYR A 691 -13.21 11.26 4.84
N HIS A 692 -12.95 12.37 4.14
CA HIS A 692 -13.99 13.36 3.87
C HIS A 692 -15.05 12.85 2.89
N LEU A 693 -14.68 12.02 1.90
CA LEU A 693 -15.61 11.45 0.94
C LEU A 693 -16.58 10.46 1.63
N GLU A 694 -16.09 9.54 2.47
CA GLU A 694 -16.97 8.65 3.25
C GLU A 694 -17.86 9.45 4.22
N ARG A 695 -17.28 10.42 4.93
CA ARG A 695 -18.03 11.26 5.87
C ARG A 695 -19.13 12.04 5.15
N ALA A 696 -18.90 12.51 3.92
CA ALA A 696 -19.94 13.15 3.12
C ALA A 696 -21.03 12.16 2.65
N VAL A 697 -20.67 10.95 2.20
CA VAL A 697 -21.64 9.88 1.83
C VAL A 697 -22.60 9.57 2.99
N SER A 698 -22.08 9.53 4.22
CA SER A 698 -22.83 9.17 5.42
C SER A 698 -23.56 10.32 6.12
N THR A 699 -23.19 11.59 5.88
CA THR A 699 -23.80 12.75 6.54
C THR A 699 -24.62 13.66 5.63
N ARG A 700 -24.58 13.46 4.30
CA ARG A 700 -25.27 14.29 3.30
C ARG A 700 -26.12 13.44 2.35
N GLY A 701 -26.73 12.36 2.88
CA GLY A 701 -27.57 11.43 2.11
C GLY A 701 -28.79 12.09 1.49
N ASP A 702 -29.39 13.07 2.17
CA ASP A 702 -30.54 13.82 1.67
C ASP A 702 -30.15 14.66 0.43
N GLU A 703 -29.13 15.52 0.56
CA GLU A 703 -28.57 16.28 -0.58
C GLU A 703 -28.07 15.38 -1.71
N LEU A 704 -27.57 14.18 -1.39
CA LEU A 704 -27.15 13.20 -2.38
C LEU A 704 -28.34 12.67 -3.19
N SER A 705 -29.49 12.46 -2.53
CA SER A 705 -30.73 11.98 -3.17
C SER A 705 -31.30 13.01 -4.15
N GLU A 706 -31.20 14.30 -3.84
CA GLU A 706 -31.64 15.42 -4.69
C GLU A 706 -30.88 15.52 -6.03
N ILE A 707 -29.66 14.98 -6.12
CA ILE A 707 -28.88 14.99 -7.37
C ILE A 707 -29.55 14.04 -8.37
N PRO A 708 -30.11 14.52 -9.49
CA PRO A 708 -30.85 13.68 -10.42
C PRO A 708 -29.96 12.59 -11.03
N ILE A 709 -30.52 11.38 -11.11
CA ILE A 709 -29.91 10.22 -11.78
C ILE A 709 -29.88 10.48 -13.29
N ASP A 710 -28.74 10.20 -13.92
CA ASP A 710 -28.62 10.23 -15.37
C ASP A 710 -29.38 9.05 -15.98
N GLN A 711 -30.54 9.34 -16.56
CA GLN A 711 -31.48 8.35 -17.09
C GLN A 711 -30.97 7.65 -18.35
N GLU A 712 -30.17 8.32 -19.17
CA GLU A 712 -29.54 7.73 -20.35
C GLU A 712 -28.51 6.67 -19.94
N VAL A 713 -27.68 7.01 -18.94
CA VAL A 713 -26.75 6.09 -18.28
C VAL A 713 -27.51 4.98 -17.57
N PHE A 714 -28.58 5.26 -16.82
CA PHE A 714 -29.34 4.24 -16.09
C PHE A 714 -29.97 3.20 -17.04
N GLY A 715 -30.59 3.63 -18.14
CA GLY A 715 -31.10 2.72 -19.17
C GLY A 715 -29.99 1.89 -19.84
N ALA A 716 -28.84 2.51 -20.11
CA ALA A 716 -27.67 1.82 -20.65
C ALA A 716 -27.01 0.87 -19.63
N ASP A 717 -27.05 1.19 -18.33
CA ASP A 717 -26.55 0.37 -17.23
C ASP A 717 -27.44 -0.84 -17.01
N ASN A 718 -28.76 -0.68 -17.08
CA ASN A 718 -29.69 -1.81 -17.02
C ASN A 718 -29.50 -2.76 -18.22
N ARG A 719 -29.27 -2.22 -19.44
CA ARG A 719 -28.90 -3.05 -20.61
C ARG A 719 -27.54 -3.72 -20.45
N ASN A 720 -26.54 -3.04 -19.90
CA ASN A 720 -25.21 -3.61 -19.65
C ASN A 720 -25.21 -4.61 -18.48
N ARG A 721 -26.09 -4.44 -17.48
CA ARG A 721 -26.34 -5.39 -16.38
C ARG A 721 -26.98 -6.65 -16.93
N ALA A 722 -27.98 -6.54 -17.81
CA ALA A 722 -28.54 -7.69 -18.54
C ALA A 722 -27.49 -8.40 -19.43
N ARG A 723 -26.66 -7.65 -20.19
CA ARG A 723 -25.52 -8.23 -20.94
C ARG A 723 -24.50 -8.90 -20.02
N SER A 724 -24.20 -8.34 -18.85
CA SER A 724 -23.20 -8.86 -17.92
C SER A 724 -23.70 -10.08 -17.14
N LEU A 725 -24.98 -10.12 -16.78
CA LEU A 725 -25.64 -11.32 -16.27
C LEU A 725 -25.59 -12.44 -17.32
N LEU A 726 -25.87 -12.13 -18.59
CA LEU A 726 -25.77 -13.10 -19.69
C LEU A 726 -24.32 -13.53 -19.95
N TYR A 727 -23.35 -12.61 -19.92
CA TYR A 727 -21.92 -12.90 -20.00
C TYR A 727 -21.52 -13.89 -18.89
N VAL A 728 -21.85 -13.60 -17.63
CA VAL A 728 -21.59 -14.50 -16.49
C VAL A 728 -22.30 -15.84 -16.67
N GLN A 729 -23.54 -15.87 -17.16
CA GLN A 729 -24.25 -17.13 -17.45
C GLN A 729 -23.64 -17.94 -18.61
N ILE A 730 -22.84 -17.34 -19.48
CA ILE A 730 -22.11 -17.98 -20.58
C ILE A 730 -20.69 -18.38 -20.15
N THR A 731 -20.00 -17.53 -19.39
CA THR A 731 -18.64 -17.77 -18.88
C THR A 731 -18.61 -18.57 -17.57
N GLN A 732 -19.77 -18.85 -16.97
CA GLN A 732 -19.93 -19.77 -15.84
C GLN A 732 -19.10 -21.04 -16.08
N TRP A 733 -18.15 -21.31 -15.20
CA TRP A 733 -17.09 -22.30 -15.43
C TRP A 733 -17.57 -23.59 -16.10
N ASP A 734 -18.60 -24.26 -15.59
CA ASP A 734 -19.08 -25.55 -16.12
C ASP A 734 -19.44 -25.50 -17.61
N LYS A 735 -20.04 -24.40 -18.08
CA LYS A 735 -20.46 -24.20 -19.47
C LYS A 735 -19.33 -23.83 -20.43
N VAL A 736 -18.20 -23.32 -19.92
CA VAL A 736 -17.07 -22.90 -20.77
C VAL A 736 -16.43 -24.12 -21.45
N PRO A 737 -16.21 -24.11 -22.78
CA PRO A 737 -15.56 -25.21 -23.50
C PRO A 737 -14.17 -25.53 -22.95
N TYR A 738 -13.79 -26.81 -22.97
CA TYR A 738 -12.51 -27.30 -22.42
C TYR A 738 -11.27 -26.57 -22.98
N PHE A 739 -11.30 -26.20 -24.26
CA PHE A 739 -10.27 -25.37 -24.89
C PHE A 739 -10.06 -24.05 -24.12
N TRP A 740 -11.12 -23.25 -23.95
CA TRP A 740 -11.07 -21.97 -23.23
C TRP A 740 -10.73 -22.13 -21.75
N LYS A 741 -11.20 -23.22 -21.12
CA LYS A 741 -10.79 -23.57 -19.74
C LYS A 741 -9.27 -23.71 -19.61
N LYS A 742 -8.62 -24.43 -20.54
CA LYS A 742 -7.15 -24.60 -20.55
C LYS A 742 -6.41 -23.35 -21.02
N PHE A 743 -6.97 -22.61 -21.96
CA PHE A 743 -6.42 -21.34 -22.43
C PHE A 743 -6.33 -20.31 -21.30
N LEU A 744 -7.39 -20.16 -20.48
CA LEU A 744 -7.37 -19.28 -19.29
C LEU A 744 -6.37 -19.74 -18.21
N HIS A 745 -6.23 -21.05 -17.95
CA HIS A 745 -5.20 -21.56 -17.04
C HIS A 745 -3.81 -21.14 -17.51
N PHE A 746 -3.54 -21.24 -18.82
CA PHE A 746 -2.26 -20.85 -19.39
C PHE A 746 -2.04 -19.33 -19.32
N GLY A 747 -3.07 -18.52 -19.56
CA GLY A 747 -2.99 -17.05 -19.40
C GLY A 747 -2.67 -16.61 -17.98
N VAL A 748 -3.29 -17.22 -16.96
CA VAL A 748 -2.95 -16.95 -15.56
C VAL A 748 -1.55 -17.44 -15.24
N PHE A 749 -1.15 -18.63 -15.71
CA PHE A 749 0.22 -19.13 -15.53
C PHE A 749 1.26 -18.18 -16.13
N SER A 750 1.08 -17.73 -17.38
CA SER A 750 1.94 -16.74 -18.02
C SER A 750 1.98 -15.42 -17.24
N GLN A 751 0.83 -14.91 -16.78
CA GLN A 751 0.82 -13.66 -16.00
C GLN A 751 1.54 -13.81 -14.65
N VAL A 752 1.35 -14.94 -13.96
CA VAL A 752 2.03 -15.25 -12.69
C VAL A 752 3.55 -15.35 -12.92
N VAL A 753 4.00 -16.09 -13.94
CA VAL A 753 5.43 -16.16 -14.30
C VAL A 753 5.99 -14.77 -14.59
N SER A 754 5.31 -13.98 -15.44
CA SER A 754 5.70 -12.60 -15.78
C SER A 754 5.91 -11.73 -14.53
N CYS A 755 4.91 -11.69 -13.62
CA CYS A 755 5.01 -10.87 -12.40
C CYS A 755 6.12 -11.39 -11.48
N TYR A 756 6.21 -12.70 -11.23
CA TYR A 756 7.24 -13.25 -10.34
C TYR A 756 8.66 -13.11 -10.90
N THR A 757 8.87 -13.17 -12.21
CA THR A 757 10.18 -12.85 -12.80
C THR A 757 10.58 -11.40 -12.52
N THR A 758 9.65 -10.43 -12.57
CA THR A 758 9.96 -9.04 -12.20
C THR A 758 10.08 -8.77 -10.69
N LEU A 759 9.58 -9.67 -9.84
CA LEU A 759 9.61 -9.52 -8.38
C LEU A 759 10.76 -10.27 -7.69
N ALA A 760 11.27 -11.36 -8.30
CA ALA A 760 12.19 -12.29 -7.66
C ALA A 760 13.50 -12.52 -8.44
N VAL A 761 13.72 -11.80 -9.54
CA VAL A 761 14.93 -11.90 -10.38
C VAL A 761 15.36 -10.50 -10.81
N LYS A 762 16.68 -10.25 -10.90
CA LYS A 762 17.28 -9.07 -11.55
C LYS A 762 16.82 -9.07 -13.02
N TYR A 763 15.78 -8.30 -13.35
CA TYR A 763 15.12 -8.31 -14.67
C TYR A 763 15.42 -7.06 -15.52
N SER A 764 15.90 -6.01 -14.86
CA SER A 764 16.29 -4.73 -15.45
C SER A 764 17.55 -4.25 -14.76
N GLU A 765 18.40 -3.54 -15.48
CA GLU A 765 19.59 -2.95 -14.88
C GLU A 765 19.25 -1.78 -13.92
N PRO A 766 20.11 -1.47 -12.94
CA PRO A 766 19.92 -0.35 -12.03
C PRO A 766 20.00 0.97 -12.81
N TYR A 767 18.89 1.70 -12.88
CA TYR A 767 18.78 2.89 -13.72
C TYR A 767 17.87 3.95 -13.08
N THR A 768 18.33 5.19 -13.04
CA THR A 768 17.74 6.32 -12.31
C THR A 768 17.78 7.61 -13.13
N LEU A 769 17.26 8.73 -12.60
CA LEU A 769 17.31 10.04 -13.26
C LEU A 769 18.70 10.71 -13.22
N THR A 770 19.66 10.21 -12.43
CA THR A 770 21.03 10.74 -12.41
C THR A 770 21.87 10.20 -13.57
N ASN A 771 21.63 8.95 -13.98
CA ASN A 771 22.28 8.29 -15.11
C ASN A 771 22.05 9.02 -16.45
N THR A 772 22.85 8.67 -17.45
CA THR A 772 22.71 9.01 -18.86
C THR A 772 22.35 7.78 -19.70
N PRO A 773 21.88 7.93 -20.96
CA PRO A 773 21.68 6.77 -21.85
C PRO A 773 22.94 5.96 -22.13
N ASP A 774 24.13 6.56 -21.98
CA ASP A 774 25.43 5.94 -22.27
C ASP A 774 25.95 5.09 -21.09
N ASP A 775 25.33 5.19 -19.92
CA ASP A 775 25.59 4.32 -18.76
C ASP A 775 24.88 2.95 -18.88
N LEU A 776 24.15 2.69 -19.96
CA LEU A 776 23.65 1.35 -20.29
C LEU A 776 24.67 0.60 -21.15
N PRO A 777 24.87 -0.72 -20.94
CA PRO A 777 25.66 -1.55 -21.84
C PRO A 777 24.92 -1.70 -23.19
N GLY A 778 25.21 -0.81 -24.14
CA GLY A 778 24.63 -0.81 -25.48
C GLY A 778 23.47 0.18 -25.66
N ALA A 779 22.39 -0.27 -26.30
CA ALA A 779 21.24 0.58 -26.66
C ALA A 779 20.03 0.33 -25.75
N TRP A 780 19.06 1.26 -25.74
CA TRP A 780 17.89 1.33 -24.85
C TRP A 780 17.15 0.01 -24.51
N TYR A 781 17.20 -1.00 -25.38
CA TYR A 781 16.58 -2.31 -25.16
C TYR A 781 17.33 -3.18 -24.12
N THR A 782 18.58 -2.86 -23.77
CA THR A 782 19.36 -3.58 -22.74
C THR A 782 19.01 -3.15 -21.31
N LEU A 783 18.21 -2.08 -21.13
CA LEU A 783 17.56 -1.77 -19.84
C LEU A 783 16.78 -2.96 -19.28
N LEU A 784 16.22 -3.80 -20.16
CA LEU A 784 15.68 -5.11 -19.80
C LEU A 784 16.68 -6.18 -20.23
N ASN A 785 17.13 -7.00 -19.28
CA ASN A 785 17.98 -8.15 -19.59
C ASN A 785 17.14 -9.35 -20.09
N GLY A 786 17.77 -10.50 -20.33
CA GLY A 786 17.09 -11.69 -20.86
C GLY A 786 15.87 -12.15 -20.04
N MET A 787 15.90 -11.97 -18.71
CA MET A 787 14.78 -12.29 -17.83
C MET A 787 13.67 -11.23 -17.90
N GLY A 788 14.02 -9.96 -18.05
CA GLY A 788 13.07 -8.88 -18.35
C GLY A 788 12.32 -9.11 -19.66
N TRP A 789 13.03 -9.43 -20.75
CA TRP A 789 12.40 -9.76 -22.03
C TRP A 789 11.53 -11.03 -21.96
N MET A 790 11.96 -12.05 -21.20
CA MET A 790 11.13 -13.23 -20.94
C MET A 790 9.82 -12.88 -20.22
N ALA A 791 9.90 -12.03 -19.18
CA ALA A 791 8.72 -11.55 -18.45
C ALA A 791 7.76 -10.76 -19.36
N MET A 792 8.29 -9.93 -20.26
CA MET A 792 7.50 -9.17 -21.24
C MET A 792 6.81 -10.08 -22.25
N CYS A 793 7.49 -11.10 -22.77
CA CYS A 793 6.88 -12.12 -23.63
C CYS A 793 5.71 -12.84 -22.95
N PHE A 794 5.87 -13.23 -21.68
CA PHE A 794 4.78 -13.84 -20.91
C PHE A 794 3.62 -12.87 -20.61
N PHE A 795 3.90 -11.58 -20.40
CA PHE A 795 2.86 -10.54 -20.25
C PHE A 795 2.03 -10.36 -21.53
N PHE A 796 2.67 -10.18 -22.69
CA PHE A 796 1.94 -10.05 -23.97
C PHE A 796 1.14 -11.31 -24.31
N LEU A 797 1.67 -12.50 -23.99
CA LEU A 797 0.98 -13.77 -24.14
C LEU A 797 -0.27 -13.85 -23.24
N ALA A 798 -0.18 -13.47 -21.97
CA ALA A 798 -1.31 -13.43 -21.05
C ALA A 798 -2.40 -12.42 -21.51
N PHE A 799 -1.99 -11.24 -21.97
CA PHE A 799 -2.90 -10.23 -22.52
C PHE A 799 -3.63 -10.73 -23.78
N PHE A 800 -2.91 -11.36 -24.73
CA PHE A 800 -3.50 -11.97 -25.91
C PHE A 800 -4.51 -13.07 -25.55
N ILE A 801 -4.16 -13.92 -24.58
CA ILE A 801 -5.05 -14.99 -24.10
C ILE A 801 -6.35 -14.42 -23.52
N TRP A 802 -6.25 -13.40 -22.65
CA TRP A 802 -7.40 -12.69 -22.08
C TRP A 802 -8.27 -12.04 -23.17
N TYR A 803 -7.64 -11.34 -24.12
CA TYR A 803 -8.35 -10.66 -25.22
C TYR A 803 -9.16 -11.65 -26.06
N GLN A 804 -8.56 -12.77 -26.46
CA GLN A 804 -9.23 -13.77 -27.28
C GLN A 804 -10.36 -14.50 -26.54
N PHE A 805 -10.18 -14.82 -25.25
CA PHE A 805 -11.26 -15.37 -24.42
C PHE A 805 -12.44 -14.39 -24.30
N ARG A 806 -12.15 -13.12 -24.03
CA ARG A 806 -13.15 -12.06 -23.91
C ARG A 806 -13.88 -11.80 -25.22
N ALA A 807 -13.17 -11.85 -26.36
CA ALA A 807 -13.75 -11.74 -27.70
C ALA A 807 -14.68 -12.93 -28.03
N TRP A 808 -14.31 -14.15 -27.65
CA TRP A 808 -15.20 -15.32 -27.77
C TRP A 808 -16.46 -15.16 -26.91
N ALA A 809 -16.31 -14.76 -25.65
CA ALA A 809 -17.42 -14.62 -24.72
C ALA A 809 -18.43 -13.55 -25.20
N TYR A 810 -17.97 -12.39 -25.69
CA TYR A 810 -18.87 -11.37 -26.25
C TYR A 810 -19.54 -11.83 -27.55
N ARG A 811 -18.85 -12.54 -28.45
CA ARG A 811 -19.51 -13.11 -29.64
C ARG A 811 -20.69 -14.00 -29.26
N ARG A 812 -20.59 -14.78 -28.18
CA ARG A 812 -21.70 -15.59 -27.65
C ARG A 812 -22.83 -14.78 -27.01
N VAL A 813 -22.53 -13.64 -26.38
CA VAL A 813 -23.56 -12.68 -25.92
C VAL A 813 -24.29 -12.06 -27.12
N ASP A 814 -23.57 -11.68 -28.17
CA ASP A 814 -24.13 -11.05 -29.36
C ASP A 814 -24.94 -12.04 -30.22
N GLU A 815 -24.50 -13.30 -30.34
CA GLU A 815 -25.27 -14.40 -30.93
C GLU A 815 -26.59 -14.63 -30.19
N TRP A 816 -26.59 -14.55 -28.84
CA TRP A 816 -27.79 -14.71 -28.04
C TRP A 816 -28.77 -13.53 -28.21
N GLU A 817 -28.29 -12.28 -28.16
CA GLU A 817 -29.11 -11.08 -28.41
C GLU A 817 -29.73 -11.12 -29.81
N LYS A 818 -28.96 -11.48 -30.83
CA LYS A 818 -29.45 -11.64 -32.23
C LYS A 818 -30.44 -12.79 -32.38
N SER A 819 -30.42 -13.79 -31.52
CA SER A 819 -31.36 -14.92 -31.55
C SER A 819 -32.76 -14.59 -31.02
N GLY A 820 -33.01 -13.35 -30.57
CA GLY A 820 -34.32 -12.90 -30.08
C GLY A 820 -34.79 -13.55 -28.78
N LYS A 821 -33.94 -14.34 -28.13
CA LYS A 821 -34.22 -14.96 -26.84
C LYS A 821 -34.38 -13.89 -25.76
N PRO A 822 -35.23 -14.11 -24.74
CA PRO A 822 -35.31 -13.21 -23.61
C PRO A 822 -33.93 -13.04 -22.96
N MET A 823 -33.55 -11.79 -22.70
CA MET A 823 -32.40 -11.47 -21.86
C MET A 823 -32.71 -11.87 -20.40
N PRO A 824 -31.69 -12.19 -19.58
CA PRO A 824 -31.88 -12.34 -18.14
C PRO A 824 -32.55 -11.08 -17.59
N LYS A 825 -33.65 -11.25 -16.83
CA LYS A 825 -34.23 -10.14 -16.09
C LYS A 825 -33.18 -9.62 -15.11
N VAL A 826 -33.01 -8.30 -15.09
CA VAL A 826 -32.43 -7.64 -13.92
C VAL A 826 -33.51 -7.71 -12.84
N GLU A 827 -33.16 -8.20 -11.65
CA GLU A 827 -34.03 -8.06 -10.49
C GLU A 827 -33.84 -6.66 -9.92
N ASP A 828 -34.94 -5.93 -9.73
CA ASP A 828 -34.95 -4.50 -9.38
C ASP A 828 -34.61 -4.22 -7.90
N ASN A 829 -33.90 -5.15 -7.26
CA ASN A 829 -33.28 -5.03 -5.94
C ASN A 829 -32.35 -3.80 -5.84
N ALA A 830 -31.99 -3.19 -6.98
CA ALA A 830 -31.25 -1.92 -7.06
C ALA A 830 -32.05 -0.71 -6.54
N GLU A 831 -33.39 -0.70 -6.63
CA GLU A 831 -34.21 0.35 -6.00
C GLU A 831 -34.13 0.21 -4.47
N GLN A 832 -34.13 -1.02 -3.94
CA GLN A 832 -33.92 -1.26 -2.50
C GLN A 832 -32.49 -0.91 -2.04
N GLU A 833 -31.46 -1.02 -2.89
CA GLU A 833 -30.12 -0.52 -2.56
C GLU A 833 -30.03 1.03 -2.61
N ALA A 834 -30.91 1.70 -3.37
CA ALA A 834 -30.99 3.17 -3.42
C ALA A 834 -31.81 3.74 -2.27
N GLU A 835 -32.96 3.15 -1.94
CA GLU A 835 -33.83 3.57 -0.82
C GLU A 835 -33.32 3.09 0.54
N GLY A 836 -32.55 1.98 0.58
CA GLY A 836 -32.00 1.33 1.77
C GLY A 836 -30.98 2.14 2.58
N HIS A 837 -30.82 3.43 2.32
CA HIS A 837 -30.10 4.37 3.20
C HIS A 837 -31.00 5.43 3.87
N ASN A 838 -32.26 5.61 3.42
CA ASN A 838 -33.20 6.55 4.04
C ASN A 838 -34.18 5.86 5.02
N GLY A 839 -34.31 4.53 4.98
CA GLY A 839 -35.35 3.77 5.70
C GLY A 839 -35.01 3.25 7.10
N ARG A 840 -34.22 3.95 7.94
CA ARG A 840 -33.76 3.41 9.24
C ARG A 840 -34.78 3.50 10.38
N GLY A 841 -36.00 3.00 10.16
CA GLY A 841 -37.05 2.89 11.18
C GLY A 841 -38.40 2.45 10.65
N THR A 842 -38.59 1.12 10.47
CA THR A 842 -39.91 0.40 10.42
C THR A 842 -39.75 -1.10 10.06
N PHE A 843 -38.62 -1.52 9.48
CA PHE A 843 -38.49 -2.84 8.85
C PHE A 843 -38.71 -4.07 9.76
N LEU A 844 -38.55 -3.94 11.09
CA LEU A 844 -38.68 -5.06 12.04
C LEU A 844 -40.11 -5.62 12.20
N GLU A 845 -41.14 -4.91 11.73
CA GLU A 845 -42.53 -5.27 12.01
C GLU A 845 -43.20 -6.14 10.92
N LYS A 846 -42.55 -6.32 9.75
CA LYS A 846 -43.11 -7.06 8.60
C LYS A 846 -42.55 -8.46 8.35
N GLU A 847 -41.36 -8.80 8.83
CA GLU A 847 -40.81 -10.17 8.64
C GLU A 847 -41.32 -11.18 9.68
N LEU A 848 -41.80 -10.72 10.85
CA LEU A 848 -42.27 -11.60 11.93
C LEU A 848 -43.56 -12.39 11.59
N SER A 849 -44.28 -12.02 10.53
CA SER A 849 -45.54 -12.66 10.12
C SER A 849 -45.39 -13.75 9.05
N PHE A 850 -44.17 -14.07 8.60
CA PHE A 850 -43.94 -15.02 7.50
C PHE A 850 -43.30 -16.35 7.89
N LEU A 851 -42.98 -16.57 9.18
CA LEU A 851 -42.34 -17.79 9.68
C LEU A 851 -43.32 -18.77 10.35
N THR A 852 -44.28 -19.28 9.58
CA THR A 852 -45.05 -20.50 9.93
C THR A 852 -44.92 -21.54 8.81
N PRO A 853 -44.33 -22.72 9.05
CA PRO A 853 -44.01 -23.67 7.99
C PRO A 853 -45.24 -24.48 7.54
N HIS A 854 -45.68 -24.30 6.30
CA HIS A 854 -46.59 -25.23 5.64
C HIS A 854 -45.84 -26.45 5.13
N SER A 855 -46.04 -27.60 5.76
CA SER A 855 -45.59 -28.90 5.26
C SER A 855 -46.49 -29.41 4.12
N ALA A 856 -45.87 -29.83 3.02
CA ALA A 856 -46.57 -30.53 1.94
C ALA A 856 -46.80 -32.02 2.32
N PRO A 857 -47.92 -32.64 1.89
CA PRO A 857 -48.29 -33.97 2.36
C PRO A 857 -47.58 -35.09 1.57
N HIS A 858 -47.08 -36.10 2.29
CA HIS A 858 -46.82 -37.43 1.75
C HIS A 858 -47.93 -38.39 2.19
N GLN A 859 -48.40 -39.21 1.25
CA GLN A 859 -49.44 -40.22 1.49
C GLN A 859 -48.89 -41.37 2.36
N SER A 860 -49.69 -41.86 3.31
CA SER A 860 -49.46 -43.12 4.01
C SER A 860 -50.75 -43.94 4.06
N ILE A 861 -50.62 -45.26 3.96
CA ILE A 861 -51.74 -46.20 3.81
C ILE A 861 -52.23 -46.66 5.18
N THR A 862 -53.54 -46.74 5.37
CA THR A 862 -54.17 -47.19 6.62
C THR A 862 -54.17 -48.71 6.78
N VAL A 863 -53.60 -49.20 7.88
CA VAL A 863 -53.95 -50.47 8.54
C VAL A 863 -53.98 -50.20 10.05
N GLY A 864 -54.94 -50.78 10.79
CA GLY A 864 -55.23 -50.43 12.19
C GLY A 864 -54.84 -51.47 13.24
N SER A 865 -55.45 -51.33 14.44
CA SER A 865 -55.18 -52.04 15.71
C SER A 865 -53.93 -51.55 16.49
N GLY A 866 -53.97 -51.37 17.82
CA GLY A 866 -55.14 -51.39 18.71
C GLY A 866 -54.84 -51.38 20.22
N SER A 867 -55.77 -50.78 20.99
CA SER A 867 -55.95 -50.88 22.46
C SER A 867 -54.97 -50.21 23.44
N ASN A 868 -55.54 -49.65 24.52
CA ASN A 868 -55.04 -49.61 25.92
C ASN A 868 -53.72 -48.85 26.24
N LYS A 869 -53.53 -48.20 27.41
CA LYS A 869 -54.28 -48.16 28.69
C LYS A 869 -53.82 -46.94 29.54
N VAL A 870 -54.68 -46.42 30.45
CA VAL A 870 -54.40 -45.83 31.80
C VAL A 870 -53.29 -44.73 31.94
N VAL A 871 -53.51 -43.46 32.32
CA VAL A 871 -54.27 -42.80 33.44
C VAL A 871 -53.54 -42.89 34.81
N PRO A 872 -53.52 -41.85 35.69
CA PRO A 872 -53.89 -40.43 35.57
C PRO A 872 -52.62 -39.54 35.32
N GLU A 873 -52.12 -38.51 36.06
CA GLU A 873 -52.52 -37.79 37.31
C GLU A 873 -51.81 -36.41 37.43
N GLU A 874 -52.58 -35.37 37.82
CA GLU A 874 -52.34 -34.17 38.68
C GLU A 874 -50.96 -33.46 38.79
N LEU A 875 -50.82 -32.14 39.01
CA LEU A 875 -51.69 -30.96 39.27
C LEU A 875 -50.90 -29.67 38.81
N VAL A 876 -51.27 -28.37 38.89
CA VAL A 876 -52.36 -27.58 39.51
C VAL A 876 -52.56 -26.20 38.80
N VAL A 877 -53.54 -25.43 39.28
CA VAL A 877 -53.91 -23.99 39.08
C VAL A 877 -52.71 -23.01 39.11
N GLY A 878 -52.71 -21.82 38.49
CA GLY A 878 -53.70 -21.04 37.70
C GLY A 878 -53.31 -19.54 37.65
N LYS A 879 -53.73 -18.73 36.66
CA LYS A 879 -54.93 -17.84 36.65
C LYS A 879 -55.06 -16.95 37.92
N VAL A 880 -55.34 -15.62 37.85
CA VAL A 880 -56.30 -14.81 37.04
C VAL A 880 -55.63 -13.42 36.72
N VAL A 881 -55.81 -12.73 35.56
CA VAL A 881 -56.76 -11.61 35.20
C VAL A 881 -56.95 -10.57 36.36
N GLU A 882 -57.12 -9.24 36.25
CA GLU A 882 -57.67 -8.22 35.32
C GLU A 882 -56.84 -6.90 35.45
N GLY A 883 -57.05 -5.73 34.83
CA GLY A 883 -57.96 -5.13 33.82
C GLY A 883 -57.28 -3.82 33.31
N LYS A 884 -57.47 -3.29 32.09
CA LYS A 884 -58.64 -2.60 31.48
C LYS A 884 -58.84 -1.13 31.94
N GLU A 885 -59.30 -0.28 31.02
CA GLU A 885 -59.66 1.17 31.15
C GLU A 885 -58.49 2.18 31.21
N ASP A 886 -58.65 3.45 30.78
CA ASP A 886 -59.16 3.98 29.49
C ASP A 886 -58.82 5.49 29.35
N GLU A 887 -58.95 6.04 28.13
CA GLU A 887 -59.10 7.48 27.73
C GLU A 887 -58.04 8.60 28.05
N GLU A 888 -58.01 9.58 27.12
CA GLU A 888 -57.51 10.99 27.14
C GLU A 888 -56.12 11.39 27.75
N GLY A 889 -55.45 12.48 27.30
CA GLY A 889 -55.69 13.34 26.15
C GLY A 889 -54.89 14.67 26.14
N LYS A 890 -54.35 15.05 24.96
CA LYS A 890 -53.94 16.42 24.50
C LYS A 890 -52.97 17.31 25.32
N LYS A 891 -52.00 17.87 24.58
CA LYS A 891 -51.09 19.01 24.89
C LYS A 891 -49.96 18.69 25.89
N THR A 892 -48.80 19.35 25.81
CA THR A 892 -48.41 20.51 24.97
C THR A 892 -47.13 20.23 24.19
#